data_AF-A0AAD9YQQ1-F1
#
_entry.id   AF-A0AAD9YQQ1-F1
#
_cell.length_a   1.000
_cell.length_b   1.000
_cell.length_c   1.000
_cell.angle_alpha   90.00
_cell.angle_beta   90.00
_cell.angle_gamma   90.00
#
_symmetry.space_group_name_H-M   'P 1'
#
loop_
_entity.id
_entity.type
_entity.pdbx_description
1 polymer ?
#
loop_
_entity_poly.entity_id
_entity_poly.type
_entity_poly.pdbx_seq_one_letter_code
_entity_poly.pdbx_strand_id
1 'polypeptide(L)'
;MTSTISKTQDLKELREILHQSIDELLRVLENDARKPPSLDELNPEVFLAPPVAENAGRSIVRACEKMTALVQGPMGVSPGSPTSDGIMVRSAFQFNMCHKALTQSSSDDIFRAGSALSTTMKENDFQVDNGKSAFSRTFQTDLESFDYYYQQDPDRGRRFSLGMTPFTGSYASSLALYPFQDLQPGALVVDVGGGSGHVSSEIAKANRHIKFIVQDLEGPILLGRSIYKDSGLPIQWQIHNAFHPQPVKGADVYFMRRVLHDHSDSVGANILKMICMAMDQNSRILIEDMIAPDLHGEDSEWFINHADIVMMMMHNAKERTLGQWEALIKDADERLRVTKVWKAQGDKKGDCAIIEVKFVLSELVVEVTMPNSSFAVAMIGSELSNATFAFLIIFIAYKSIAAVYSAFLGPLSKFPGPKYRAFSNIFEIWSIVNGTDNIDRPALHRKYGPIVRVAPSVLSFAGGDGVWKDIHGFNVAREGGIIKEPIFYSKIFAFTDVSNLITARDHLIHARQRKVLARSFSNTALIDQQPIFHRWAEKFVDKLAGKAVAGNTIDMVKYFNCTTFDIMGDLTFNEDLNMLEEGECSPWVESIFGSVKAATFLLGIKTHSRAARLLADTFLKYNPTVQKKQIENWMYCAERVERRLKREPKHPDLWSRILGMERESESLTMEEQYANGFLFMTAGTETIASALSAITFYLLQNPQHLDRVTKEVRLRFSTSEDMSLEALASLPYLQASILEGEQYFKNPLEFRPERWLRDPEFESDRLDMAKPFLMGPFNCIGKVWTSGPLSSTLG
;
A
#
# COMPACT_ATOMS: atom_id res chain seq x y z
N MET A 1 12.25 21.70 16.63
CA MET A 1 11.24 22.50 15.88
C MET A 1 9.82 22.36 16.44
N THR A 2 9.41 21.20 16.96
CA THR A 2 8.06 21.00 17.53
C THR A 2 7.78 21.70 18.88
N SER A 3 8.79 22.28 19.54
CA SER A 3 8.62 23.01 20.81
C SER A 3 8.54 24.53 20.66
N THR A 4 8.68 25.10 19.46
CA THR A 4 8.75 26.56 19.25
C THR A 4 7.53 27.13 18.49
N ILE A 5 6.69 26.29 17.89
CA ILE A 5 5.45 26.73 17.26
C ILE A 5 4.33 26.62 18.31
N SER A 6 4.35 27.54 19.28
CA SER A 6 3.23 27.76 20.19
C SER A 6 2.46 28.99 19.71
N LYS A 7 1.27 28.77 19.14
CA LYS A 7 0.02 29.45 19.48
C LYS A 7 -1.11 28.93 18.60
N THR A 8 -2.18 28.51 19.27
CA THR A 8 -3.32 27.71 18.84
C THR A 8 -4.31 28.43 17.91
N GLN A 9 -3.91 29.54 17.30
CA GLN A 9 -4.77 30.39 16.48
C GLN A 9 -4.44 30.27 14.99
N ASP A 10 -3.16 30.17 14.63
CA ASP A 10 -2.70 30.05 13.23
C ASP A 10 -3.10 28.71 12.58
N LEU A 11 -3.06 27.60 13.33
CA LEU A 11 -3.50 26.28 12.82
C LEU A 11 -5.01 26.20 12.58
N LYS A 12 -5.79 26.97 13.34
CA LYS A 12 -7.24 27.00 13.21
C LYS A 12 -7.66 27.83 12.00
N GLU A 13 -6.97 28.95 11.78
CA GLU A 13 -7.13 29.80 10.60
C GLU A 13 -6.64 29.07 9.32
N LEU A 14 -5.54 28.31 9.40
CA LEU A 14 -5.06 27.45 8.31
C LEU A 14 -6.09 26.38 7.92
N ARG A 15 -6.72 25.76 8.93
CA ARG A 15 -7.73 24.72 8.74
C ARG A 15 -9.03 25.30 8.17
N GLU A 16 -9.44 26.48 8.61
CA GLU A 16 -10.62 27.19 8.07
C GLU A 16 -10.42 27.63 6.62
N ILE A 17 -9.23 28.14 6.27
CA ILE A 17 -8.91 28.51 4.87
C ILE A 17 -8.86 27.28 3.96
N LEU A 18 -8.30 26.15 4.44
CA LEU A 18 -8.30 24.89 3.68
C LEU A 18 -9.72 24.35 3.48
N HIS A 19 -10.55 24.35 4.54
CA HIS A 19 -11.94 23.89 4.45
C HIS A 19 -12.76 24.78 3.52
N GLN A 20 -12.65 26.12 3.60
CA GLN A 20 -13.35 27.02 2.68
C GLN A 20 -12.90 26.83 1.22
N SER A 21 -11.60 26.60 0.99
CA SER A 21 -11.08 26.37 -0.36
C SER A 21 -11.51 25.02 -0.94
N ILE A 22 -11.60 23.98 -0.09
CA ILE A 22 -12.10 22.65 -0.47
C ILE A 22 -13.61 22.68 -0.72
N ASP A 23 -14.38 23.36 0.13
CA ASP A 23 -15.83 23.48 -0.01
C ASP A 23 -16.20 24.25 -1.27
N GLU A 24 -15.48 25.33 -1.62
CA GLU A 24 -15.67 26.07 -2.88
C GLU A 24 -15.40 25.17 -4.09
N LEU A 25 -14.36 24.34 -4.03
CA LEU A 25 -13.94 23.42 -5.09
C LEU A 25 -14.93 22.25 -5.25
N LEU A 26 -15.45 21.72 -4.14
CA LEU A 26 -16.50 20.71 -4.14
C LEU A 26 -17.83 21.27 -4.66
N ARG A 27 -18.19 22.52 -4.33
CA ARG A 27 -19.42 23.16 -4.82
C ARG A 27 -19.41 23.38 -6.34
N VAL A 28 -18.23 23.67 -6.89
CA VAL A 28 -18.00 23.78 -8.33
C VAL A 28 -18.13 22.41 -9.01
N LEU A 29 -17.62 21.34 -8.38
CA LEU A 29 -17.71 19.97 -8.90
C LEU A 29 -19.12 19.36 -8.76
N GLU A 30 -19.87 19.69 -7.70
CA GLU A 30 -21.22 19.16 -7.44
C GLU A 30 -22.29 19.74 -8.36
N ASN A 31 -22.16 20.99 -8.79
CA ASN A 31 -23.11 21.62 -9.71
C ASN A 31 -23.14 20.97 -11.11
N ASP A 32 -22.10 20.21 -11.48
CA ASP A 32 -21.95 19.58 -12.81
C ASP A 32 -22.22 18.06 -12.80
N ALA A 33 -22.49 17.46 -11.63
CA ALA A 33 -22.63 16.01 -11.46
C ALA A 33 -23.98 15.40 -11.91
N ARG A 34 -24.73 16.05 -12.81
CA ARG A 34 -25.93 15.42 -13.42
C ARG A 34 -25.54 14.53 -14.60
N LYS A 35 -25.14 13.29 -14.28
CA LYS A 35 -24.81 12.14 -15.16
C LYS A 35 -23.74 12.41 -16.25
N PRO A 36 -22.64 11.63 -16.29
CA PRO A 36 -21.78 11.63 -17.46
C PRO A 36 -22.55 11.06 -18.66
N PRO A 37 -22.47 11.68 -19.86
CA PRO A 37 -23.07 11.13 -21.07
C PRO A 37 -22.39 9.80 -21.44
N SER A 38 -23.12 8.94 -22.12
CA SER A 38 -22.57 7.68 -22.65
C SER A 38 -21.55 7.96 -23.75
N LEU A 39 -20.63 7.02 -24.01
CA LEU A 39 -19.56 7.16 -25.01
C LEU A 39 -20.06 7.53 -26.42
N ASP A 40 -21.31 7.19 -26.74
CA ASP A 40 -21.96 7.49 -28.03
C ASP A 40 -22.55 8.92 -28.11
N GLU A 41 -22.61 9.65 -27.00
CA GLU A 41 -23.14 11.02 -26.89
C GLU A 41 -22.03 12.10 -26.85
N LEU A 42 -20.75 11.69 -26.89
CA LEU A 42 -19.61 12.61 -26.93
C LEU A 42 -19.50 13.28 -28.30
N ASN A 43 -20.17 14.42 -28.46
CA ASN A 43 -19.94 15.33 -29.59
C ASN A 43 -18.55 15.99 -29.42
N PRO A 44 -17.61 15.85 -30.38
CA PRO A 44 -16.26 16.42 -30.29
C PRO A 44 -16.19 17.97 -30.20
N GLU A 45 -17.32 18.67 -30.25
CA GLU A 45 -17.40 20.13 -30.14
C GLU A 45 -17.68 20.67 -28.71
N VAL A 46 -17.93 19.82 -27.69
CA VAL A 46 -18.36 20.29 -26.35
C VAL A 46 -17.22 20.36 -25.30
N PHE A 47 -15.96 20.34 -25.72
CA PHE A 47 -14.82 20.64 -24.83
C PHE A 47 -14.55 22.15 -24.74
N LEU A 48 -15.51 22.93 -24.25
CA LEU A 48 -15.34 24.37 -23.99
C LEU A 48 -15.97 24.79 -22.67
N ALA A 49 -15.15 24.83 -21.60
CA ALA A 49 -15.40 25.68 -20.44
C ALA A 49 -14.07 26.12 -19.75
N PRO A 50 -13.51 27.30 -20.11
CA PRO A 50 -12.25 27.83 -19.57
C PRO A 50 -12.26 28.59 -18.20
N PRO A 51 -13.37 29.08 -17.59
CA PRO A 51 -13.26 29.97 -16.42
C PRO A 51 -13.10 29.26 -15.06
N VAL A 52 -13.35 27.94 -14.98
CA VAL A 52 -13.35 27.19 -13.71
C VAL A 52 -11.94 26.81 -13.25
N ALA A 53 -11.09 26.35 -14.17
CA ALA A 53 -9.70 26.00 -13.88
C ALA A 53 -8.85 27.21 -13.46
N GLU A 54 -9.13 28.38 -14.03
CA GLU A 54 -8.42 29.63 -13.72
C GLU A 54 -8.75 30.15 -12.30
N ASN A 55 -10.01 30.00 -11.86
CA ASN A 55 -10.43 30.40 -10.51
C ASN A 55 -9.99 29.40 -9.44
N ALA A 56 -10.04 28.09 -9.71
CA ALA A 56 -9.49 27.06 -8.83
C ALA A 56 -7.97 27.21 -8.67
N GLY A 57 -7.25 27.46 -9.77
CA GLY A 57 -5.81 27.74 -9.75
C GLY A 57 -5.46 29.00 -8.95
N ARG A 58 -6.19 30.10 -9.12
CA ARG A 58 -5.99 31.34 -8.33
C ARG A 58 -6.25 31.15 -6.84
N SER A 59 -7.22 30.32 -6.45
CA SER A 59 -7.51 30.01 -5.04
C SER A 59 -6.41 29.15 -4.40
N ILE A 60 -5.87 28.18 -5.13
CA ILE A 60 -4.74 27.35 -4.68
C ILE A 60 -3.47 28.20 -4.51
N VAL A 61 -3.21 29.13 -5.44
CA VAL A 61 -2.08 30.08 -5.36
C VAL A 61 -2.20 30.98 -4.13
N ARG A 62 -3.37 31.57 -3.87
CA ARG A 62 -3.59 32.42 -2.68
C ARG A 62 -3.45 31.65 -1.38
N ALA A 63 -3.86 30.39 -1.33
CA ALA A 63 -3.67 29.52 -0.17
C ALA A 63 -2.17 29.23 0.07
N CYS A 64 -1.41 28.96 -0.98
CA CYS A 64 0.04 28.74 -0.91
C CYS A 64 0.83 30.01 -0.53
N GLU A 65 0.43 31.17 -1.05
CA GLU A 65 1.02 32.47 -0.71
C GLU A 65 0.82 32.84 0.77
N LYS A 66 -0.40 32.61 1.31
CA LYS A 66 -0.70 32.83 2.73
C LYS A 66 0.06 31.88 3.65
N MET A 67 0.15 30.59 3.30
CA MET A 67 0.97 29.62 4.05
C MET A 67 2.44 30.01 4.09
N THR A 68 2.96 30.58 3.00
CA THR A 68 4.37 30.99 2.90
C THR A 68 4.67 32.25 3.72
N ALA A 69 3.75 33.21 3.79
CA ALA A 69 3.90 34.43 4.59
C ALA A 69 3.94 34.15 6.11
N LEU A 70 3.17 33.15 6.57
CA LEU A 70 3.13 32.70 7.97
C LEU A 70 4.45 32.05 8.45
N VAL A 71 5.26 31.50 7.53
CA VAL A 71 6.56 30.87 7.85
C VAL A 71 7.71 31.88 7.90
N GLN A 72 7.52 33.11 7.41
CA GLN A 72 8.56 34.15 7.30
C GLN A 72 8.59 35.18 8.46
N GLY A 73 8.01 34.86 9.63
CA GLY A 73 8.12 35.72 10.82
C GLY A 73 9.58 36.01 11.21
N PRO A 74 9.91 37.19 11.79
CA PRO A 74 11.28 37.66 11.92
C PRO A 74 12.06 36.83 12.95
N MET A 75 12.88 35.90 12.49
CA MET A 75 13.85 35.20 13.34
C MET A 75 15.20 35.90 13.24
N GLY A 76 15.49 36.73 14.24
CA GLY A 76 16.81 37.33 14.42
C GLY A 76 17.83 36.26 14.80
N VAL A 77 18.70 35.89 13.87
CA VAL A 77 19.96 35.17 14.18
C VAL A 77 21.07 35.77 13.33
N SER A 78 22.06 36.36 14.00
CA SER A 78 23.23 36.99 13.40
C SER A 78 24.19 35.93 12.78
N PRO A 79 24.84 36.22 11.64
CA PRO A 79 25.69 35.24 10.95
C PRO A 79 27.08 35.16 11.60
N GLY A 80 27.37 34.08 12.32
CA GLY A 80 28.73 33.88 12.86
C GLY A 80 28.96 32.66 13.75
N SER A 81 28.76 31.43 13.25
CA SER A 81 29.59 30.24 13.57
C SER A 81 29.04 28.98 12.90
N PRO A 82 29.90 28.03 12.46
CA PRO A 82 29.46 26.77 11.85
C PRO A 82 29.30 25.69 12.92
N THR A 83 28.07 25.47 13.39
CA THR A 83 27.68 24.26 14.13
C THR A 83 26.80 23.36 13.25
N SER A 84 26.71 22.07 13.57
CA SER A 84 25.88 21.07 12.85
C SER A 84 24.42 21.49 12.66
N ASP A 85 23.90 22.31 13.58
CA ASP A 85 22.55 22.86 13.53
C ASP A 85 22.38 23.91 12.42
N GLY A 86 23.45 24.66 12.09
CA GLY A 86 23.44 25.63 10.98
C GLY A 86 23.35 24.99 9.59
N ILE A 87 23.86 23.77 9.44
CA ILE A 87 23.74 22.98 8.20
C ILE A 87 22.32 22.43 8.05
N MET A 88 21.69 22.01 9.15
CA MET A 88 20.31 21.51 9.16
C MET A 88 19.27 22.62 8.94
N VAL A 89 19.54 23.83 9.47
CA VAL A 89 18.69 25.01 9.22
C VAL A 89 18.85 25.52 7.79
N ARG A 90 20.07 25.54 7.21
CA ARG A 90 20.29 25.91 5.80
C ARG A 90 19.62 24.94 4.83
N SER A 91 19.69 23.63 5.10
CA SER A 91 19.03 22.61 4.26
C SER A 91 17.51 22.69 4.34
N ALA A 92 16.92 22.92 5.51
CA ALA A 92 15.49 23.17 5.66
C ALA A 92 15.04 24.48 4.96
N PHE A 93 15.84 25.54 5.05
CA PHE A 93 15.56 26.83 4.40
C PHE A 93 15.67 26.72 2.87
N GLN A 94 16.68 26.02 2.37
CA GLN A 94 16.87 25.75 0.94
C GLN A 94 15.77 24.86 0.38
N PHE A 95 15.34 23.83 1.12
CA PHE A 95 14.22 22.98 0.76
C PHE A 95 12.91 23.77 0.66
N ASN A 96 12.66 24.68 1.60
CA ASN A 96 11.49 25.56 1.60
C ASN A 96 11.50 26.57 0.42
N MET A 97 12.66 27.17 0.11
CA MET A 97 12.80 28.06 -1.04
C MET A 97 12.59 27.34 -2.38
N CYS A 98 13.12 26.13 -2.54
CA CYS A 98 12.94 25.34 -3.76
C CYS A 98 11.49 24.90 -3.93
N HIS A 99 10.82 24.46 -2.85
CA HIS A 99 9.42 24.08 -2.91
C HIS A 99 8.51 25.27 -3.25
N LYS A 100 8.75 26.44 -2.64
CA LYS A 100 8.06 27.68 -3.00
C LYS A 100 8.24 28.04 -4.47
N ALA A 101 9.49 28.00 -4.97
CA ALA A 101 9.80 28.33 -6.35
C ALA A 101 9.15 27.35 -7.35
N LEU A 102 9.11 26.06 -7.00
CA LEU A 102 8.42 25.03 -7.77
C LEU A 102 6.92 25.29 -7.82
N THR A 103 6.27 25.47 -6.67
CA THR A 103 4.81 25.74 -6.60
C THR A 103 4.44 27.00 -7.37
N GLN A 104 5.27 28.05 -7.28
CA GLN A 104 5.06 29.29 -8.04
C GLN A 104 5.23 29.09 -9.54
N SER A 105 6.27 28.38 -9.99
CA SER A 105 6.45 28.08 -11.42
C SER A 105 5.33 27.16 -11.95
N SER A 106 4.93 26.13 -11.20
CA SER A 106 3.80 25.29 -11.56
C SER A 106 2.49 26.09 -11.71
N SER A 107 2.30 27.09 -10.85
CA SER A 107 1.07 27.88 -10.87
C SER A 107 1.05 28.97 -11.93
N ASP A 108 2.18 29.65 -12.13
CA ASP A 108 2.28 30.76 -13.06
C ASP A 108 2.46 30.29 -14.50
N ASP A 109 3.15 29.17 -14.70
CA ASP A 109 3.54 28.67 -16.02
C ASP A 109 2.70 27.45 -16.43
N ILE A 110 2.82 26.36 -15.69
CA ILE A 110 2.25 25.04 -16.05
C ILE A 110 0.72 25.08 -16.10
N PHE A 111 0.03 25.57 -15.07
CA PHE A 111 -1.43 25.59 -15.08
C PHE A 111 -2.01 26.54 -16.13
N ARG A 112 -1.32 27.64 -16.44
CA ARG A 112 -1.77 28.57 -17.48
C ARG A 112 -1.48 28.05 -18.89
N ALA A 113 -0.38 27.34 -19.11
CA ALA A 113 -0.13 26.63 -20.36
C ALA A 113 -1.14 25.49 -20.54
N GLY A 114 -1.45 24.75 -19.46
CA GLY A 114 -2.41 23.65 -19.47
C GLY A 114 -3.82 24.05 -19.93
N SER A 115 -4.29 25.27 -19.61
CA SER A 115 -5.60 25.75 -20.08
C SER A 115 -5.67 25.96 -21.61
N ALA A 116 -4.52 26.11 -22.26
CA ALA A 116 -4.40 26.29 -23.70
C ALA A 116 -4.01 25.01 -24.45
N LEU A 117 -3.69 23.92 -23.75
CA LEU A 117 -3.14 22.70 -24.34
C LEU A 117 -4.06 22.06 -25.40
N SER A 118 -5.34 21.85 -25.07
CA SER A 118 -6.28 21.19 -25.99
C SER A 118 -6.48 21.97 -27.29
N THR A 119 -6.53 23.30 -27.20
CA THR A 119 -6.69 24.17 -28.37
C THR A 119 -5.42 24.18 -29.21
N THR A 120 -4.26 24.24 -28.55
CA THR A 120 -2.95 24.20 -29.21
C THR A 120 -2.73 22.88 -29.94
N MET A 121 -3.04 21.76 -29.29
CA MET A 121 -2.93 20.43 -29.92
C MET A 121 -3.84 20.29 -31.14
N LYS A 122 -5.04 20.85 -31.11
CA LYS A 122 -5.95 20.84 -32.27
C LYS A 122 -5.41 21.68 -33.43
N GLU A 123 -4.80 22.83 -33.16
CA GLU A 123 -4.18 23.68 -34.18
C GLU A 123 -2.92 23.06 -34.79
N ASN A 124 -2.20 22.24 -34.01
CA ASN A 124 -0.98 21.57 -34.43
C ASN A 124 -1.23 20.15 -35.02
N ASP A 125 -2.49 19.81 -35.36
CA ASP A 125 -2.90 18.48 -35.86
C ASP A 125 -2.47 17.32 -34.94
N PHE A 126 -2.47 17.56 -33.63
CA PHE A 126 -2.02 16.67 -32.57
C PHE A 126 -0.56 16.20 -32.73
N GLN A 127 0.27 16.96 -33.45
CA GLN A 127 1.69 16.73 -33.61
C GLN A 127 2.48 17.72 -32.75
N VAL A 128 3.37 17.19 -31.93
CA VAL A 128 4.22 17.96 -31.01
C VAL A 128 5.27 18.80 -31.77
N ASP A 129 5.71 18.32 -32.94
CA ASP A 129 6.70 19.00 -33.81
C ASP A 129 6.09 20.15 -34.64
N ASN A 130 4.77 20.35 -34.62
CA ASN A 130 4.09 21.38 -35.40
C ASN A 130 3.73 22.59 -34.54
N GLY A 131 3.85 23.80 -35.11
CA GLY A 131 3.28 25.02 -34.54
C GLY A 131 3.91 25.48 -33.21
N LYS A 132 3.15 26.31 -32.47
CA LYS A 132 3.61 26.88 -31.18
C LYS A 132 3.25 25.96 -30.01
N SER A 133 4.00 26.04 -28.92
CA SER A 133 3.66 25.36 -27.67
C SER A 133 2.49 26.03 -26.93
N ALA A 134 1.85 25.28 -26.03
CA ALA A 134 0.75 25.81 -25.23
C ALA A 134 1.24 26.94 -24.32
N PHE A 135 2.49 26.87 -23.85
CA PHE A 135 3.18 27.98 -23.21
C PHE A 135 3.24 29.22 -24.12
N SER A 136 3.83 29.12 -25.30
CA SER A 136 4.00 30.28 -26.19
C SER A 136 2.66 30.90 -26.59
N ARG A 137 1.61 30.07 -26.73
CA ARG A 137 0.23 30.55 -26.93
C ARG A 137 -0.29 31.33 -25.73
N THR A 138 -0.21 30.78 -24.53
CA THR A 138 -0.72 31.41 -23.30
C THR A 138 -0.01 32.73 -23.00
N PHE A 139 1.29 32.79 -23.24
CA PHE A 139 2.11 33.98 -23.00
C PHE A 139 2.21 34.91 -24.22
N GLN A 140 1.47 34.62 -25.30
CA GLN A 140 1.41 35.43 -26.53
C GLN A 140 2.80 35.79 -27.08
N THR A 141 3.69 34.80 -27.09
CA THR A 141 5.08 34.97 -27.54
C THR A 141 5.37 34.03 -28.72
N ASP A 142 6.42 34.35 -29.47
CA ASP A 142 7.02 33.47 -30.49
C ASP A 142 8.20 32.66 -29.91
N LEU A 143 8.60 32.94 -28.67
CA LEU A 143 9.69 32.25 -27.99
C LEU A 143 9.19 30.96 -27.33
N GLU A 144 10.06 29.95 -27.32
CA GLU A 144 9.89 28.79 -26.44
C GLU A 144 10.13 29.18 -24.97
N SER A 145 9.67 28.35 -24.05
CA SER A 145 9.66 28.64 -22.60
C SER A 145 11.03 29.00 -22.03
N PHE A 146 12.10 28.29 -22.40
CA PHE A 146 13.46 28.63 -21.95
C PHE A 146 13.96 29.96 -22.53
N ASP A 147 13.74 30.22 -23.81
CA ASP A 147 14.11 31.50 -24.42
C ASP A 147 13.34 32.66 -23.79
N TYR A 148 12.05 32.47 -23.51
CA TYR A 148 11.26 33.43 -22.76
C TYR A 148 11.83 33.69 -21.36
N TYR A 149 12.21 32.62 -20.64
CA TYR A 149 12.82 32.73 -19.31
C TYR A 149 14.15 33.48 -19.33
N TYR A 150 14.99 33.30 -20.35
CA TYR A 150 16.30 33.94 -20.36
C TYR A 150 16.31 35.32 -21.02
N GLN A 151 15.43 35.55 -22.01
CA GLN A 151 15.43 36.78 -22.81
C GLN A 151 14.40 37.81 -22.34
N GLN A 152 13.22 37.36 -21.88
CA GLN A 152 12.11 38.25 -21.53
C GLN A 152 11.86 38.37 -20.03
N ASP A 153 11.96 37.26 -19.28
CA ASP A 153 11.69 37.25 -17.83
C ASP A 153 12.76 36.44 -17.05
N PRO A 154 13.99 36.99 -16.91
CA PRO A 154 15.10 36.33 -16.19
C PRO A 154 14.80 35.97 -14.74
N ASP A 155 13.88 36.71 -14.09
CA ASP A 155 13.47 36.41 -12.71
C ASP A 155 12.56 35.18 -12.65
N ARG A 156 11.65 35.01 -13.60
CA ARG A 156 10.89 33.76 -13.80
C ARG A 156 11.82 32.59 -14.11
N GLY A 157 12.82 32.79 -14.97
CA GLY A 157 13.87 31.79 -15.23
C GLY A 157 14.66 31.39 -14.00
N ARG A 158 14.99 32.35 -13.11
CA ARG A 158 15.65 32.07 -11.83
C ARG A 158 14.75 31.27 -10.89
N ARG A 159 13.44 31.58 -10.83
CA ARG A 159 12.47 30.81 -10.04
C ARG A 159 12.33 29.38 -10.55
N PHE A 160 12.17 29.20 -11.87
CA PHE A 160 12.11 27.88 -12.50
C PHE A 160 13.37 27.06 -12.15
N SER A 161 14.55 27.64 -12.35
CA SER A 161 15.84 27.01 -12.05
C SER A 161 15.95 26.60 -10.57
N LEU A 162 15.51 27.46 -9.65
CA LEU A 162 15.50 27.17 -8.21
C LEU A 162 14.49 26.05 -7.87
N GLY A 163 13.31 26.06 -8.49
CA GLY A 163 12.27 25.05 -8.33
C GLY A 163 12.67 23.65 -8.83
N MET A 164 13.56 23.59 -9.82
CA MET A 164 14.08 22.32 -10.36
C MET A 164 15.20 21.71 -9.51
N THR A 165 15.77 22.44 -8.54
CA THR A 165 16.89 21.98 -7.69
C THR A 165 16.62 20.64 -6.96
N PRO A 166 15.43 20.37 -6.39
CA PRO A 166 15.17 19.08 -5.72
C PRO A 166 15.16 17.89 -6.69
N PHE A 167 14.74 18.10 -7.95
CA PHE A 167 14.75 17.07 -8.99
C PHE A 167 16.15 16.82 -9.55
N THR A 168 17.06 17.79 -9.41
CA THR A 168 18.50 17.60 -9.64
C THR A 168 19.21 16.87 -8.49
N GLY A 169 18.54 16.68 -7.34
CA GLY A 169 19.09 16.11 -6.10
C GLY A 169 19.32 14.60 -6.07
N SER A 170 18.89 13.85 -7.09
CA SER A 170 19.08 12.39 -7.17
C SER A 170 20.45 12.03 -7.79
N TYR A 171 21.54 12.64 -7.28
CA TYR A 171 22.91 12.45 -7.78
C TYR A 171 23.39 10.99 -7.79
N ALA A 172 22.72 10.13 -7.02
CA ALA A 172 22.96 8.69 -6.99
C ALA A 172 22.55 7.97 -8.28
N SER A 173 21.74 8.56 -9.18
CA SER A 173 21.29 7.87 -10.40
C SER A 173 22.41 7.69 -11.42
N SER A 174 23.09 8.75 -11.87
CA SER A 174 24.06 8.66 -12.97
C SER A 174 25.25 7.75 -12.65
N LEU A 175 25.81 7.87 -11.44
CA LEU A 175 26.91 7.02 -10.95
C LEU A 175 26.47 5.56 -10.71
N ALA A 176 25.19 5.31 -10.43
CA ALA A 176 24.66 3.96 -10.28
C ALA A 176 24.28 3.32 -11.62
N LEU A 177 24.00 4.11 -12.65
CA LEU A 177 23.55 3.64 -13.97
C LEU A 177 24.72 3.31 -14.89
N TYR A 178 25.74 4.18 -14.98
CA TYR A 178 26.88 3.98 -15.88
C TYR A 178 28.20 3.87 -15.10
N PRO A 179 29.07 2.88 -15.42
CA PRO A 179 30.32 2.67 -14.71
C PRO A 179 31.40 3.67 -15.19
N PHE A 180 31.27 4.94 -14.81
CA PHE A 180 32.24 5.99 -15.17
C PHE A 180 33.67 5.64 -14.76
N GLN A 181 33.84 4.90 -13.66
CA GLN A 181 35.15 4.45 -13.18
C GLN A 181 35.93 3.54 -14.16
N ASP A 182 35.25 2.94 -15.14
CA ASP A 182 35.86 2.06 -16.13
C ASP A 182 36.44 2.83 -17.34
N LEU A 183 36.24 4.16 -17.39
CA LEU A 183 36.84 5.01 -18.41
C LEU A 183 38.36 5.11 -18.22
N GLN A 184 39.09 5.23 -19.33
CA GLN A 184 40.55 5.26 -19.28
C GLN A 184 41.06 6.52 -18.55
N PRO A 185 42.18 6.45 -17.82
CA PRO A 185 42.79 7.63 -17.23
C PRO A 185 43.06 8.72 -18.27
N GLY A 186 42.54 9.92 -18.01
CA GLY A 186 42.61 11.06 -18.92
C GLY A 186 41.45 11.18 -19.91
N ALA A 187 40.47 10.26 -19.89
CA ALA A 187 39.28 10.33 -20.73
C ALA A 187 38.56 11.68 -20.60
N LEU A 188 38.07 12.20 -21.72
CA LEU A 188 37.38 13.47 -21.82
C LEU A 188 35.87 13.27 -21.95
N VAL A 189 35.12 13.78 -20.99
CA VAL A 189 33.65 13.81 -21.00
C VAL A 189 33.20 15.25 -21.27
N VAL A 190 32.43 15.45 -22.34
CA VAL A 190 31.77 16.72 -22.64
C VAL A 190 30.33 16.62 -22.18
N ASP A 191 29.97 17.37 -21.14
CA ASP A 191 28.62 17.44 -20.58
C ASP A 191 27.85 18.56 -21.29
N VAL A 192 27.06 18.17 -22.29
CA VAL A 192 26.31 19.07 -23.18
C VAL A 192 24.97 19.39 -22.51
N GLY A 193 24.73 20.67 -22.20
CA GLY A 193 23.57 21.09 -21.40
C GLY A 193 23.74 20.78 -19.90
N GLY A 194 24.98 20.78 -19.40
CA GLY A 194 25.30 20.37 -18.03
C GLY A 194 24.94 21.39 -16.94
N GLY A 195 24.31 22.51 -17.30
CA GLY A 195 23.94 23.60 -16.41
C GLY A 195 25.16 24.21 -15.69
N SER A 196 25.06 24.32 -14.37
CA SER A 196 26.16 24.76 -13.51
C SER A 196 27.25 23.70 -13.29
N GLY A 197 27.12 22.50 -13.88
CA GLY A 197 28.07 21.39 -13.73
C GLY A 197 27.90 20.58 -12.45
N HIS A 198 26.70 20.58 -11.87
CA HIS A 198 26.40 19.90 -10.59
C HIS A 198 26.56 18.38 -10.68
N VAL A 199 26.10 17.73 -11.76
CA VAL A 199 26.27 16.28 -11.98
C VAL A 199 27.73 15.94 -12.30
N SER A 200 28.31 16.64 -13.29
CA SER A 200 29.73 16.48 -13.65
C SER A 200 30.68 16.65 -12.46
N SER A 201 30.36 17.55 -11.52
CA SER A 201 31.14 17.74 -10.30
C SER A 201 31.11 16.53 -9.37
N GLU A 202 29.96 15.88 -9.19
CA GLU A 202 29.86 14.65 -8.40
C GLU A 202 30.56 13.48 -9.07
N ILE A 203 30.40 13.31 -10.39
CA ILE A 203 31.10 12.25 -11.13
C ILE A 203 32.61 12.46 -11.06
N ALA A 204 33.09 13.71 -11.21
CA ALA A 204 34.51 14.05 -11.12
C ALA A 204 35.09 13.88 -9.71
N LYS A 205 34.30 14.05 -8.64
CA LYS A 205 34.72 13.75 -7.26
C LYS A 205 35.03 12.27 -7.09
N ALA A 206 34.17 11.40 -7.61
CA ALA A 206 34.35 9.95 -7.56
C ALA A 206 35.42 9.44 -8.55
N ASN A 207 35.61 10.15 -9.68
CA ASN A 207 36.46 9.72 -10.79
C ASN A 207 37.50 10.79 -11.17
N ARG A 208 38.46 11.06 -10.27
CA ARG A 208 39.49 12.11 -10.43
C ARG A 208 40.39 11.94 -11.65
N HIS A 209 40.41 10.75 -12.27
CA HIS A 209 41.20 10.44 -13.46
C HIS A 209 40.52 10.90 -14.76
N ILE A 210 39.25 11.32 -14.72
CA ILE A 210 38.46 11.77 -15.89
C ILE A 210 38.47 13.29 -15.94
N LYS A 211 38.51 13.86 -17.15
CA LYS A 211 38.40 15.31 -17.40
C LYS A 211 37.01 15.64 -17.91
N PHE A 212 36.44 16.74 -17.43
CA PHE A 212 35.13 17.22 -17.88
C PHE A 212 35.23 18.57 -18.56
N ILE A 213 34.43 18.76 -19.61
CA ILE A 213 34.07 20.08 -20.14
C ILE A 213 32.55 20.20 -20.02
N VAL A 214 32.08 21.08 -19.13
CA VAL A 214 30.66 21.39 -18.95
C VAL A 214 30.30 22.51 -19.91
N GLN A 215 29.31 22.26 -20.76
CA GLN A 215 28.81 23.18 -21.78
C GLN A 215 27.36 23.57 -21.51
N ASP A 216 27.10 24.88 -21.56
CA ASP A 216 25.76 25.45 -21.46
C ASP A 216 25.78 26.92 -21.93
N LEU A 217 24.63 27.59 -21.85
CA LEU A 217 24.50 29.03 -22.07
C LEU A 217 25.26 29.83 -20.99
N GLU A 218 25.44 31.13 -21.23
CA GLU A 218 26.31 32.00 -20.43
C GLU A 218 25.94 32.01 -18.93
N GLY A 219 24.65 32.14 -18.60
CA GLY A 219 24.18 32.20 -17.21
C GLY A 219 24.59 31.00 -16.35
N PRO A 220 24.18 29.76 -16.71
CA PRO A 220 24.56 28.56 -15.97
C PRO A 220 26.08 28.34 -15.87
N ILE A 221 26.83 28.63 -16.94
CA ILE A 221 28.29 28.51 -16.96
C ILE A 221 28.97 29.48 -16.01
N LEU A 222 28.54 30.75 -15.98
CA LEU A 222 29.09 31.73 -15.03
C LEU A 222 28.79 31.33 -13.58
N LEU A 223 27.58 30.81 -13.32
CA LEU A 223 27.20 30.29 -12.00
C LEU A 223 28.09 29.10 -11.59
N GLY A 224 28.28 28.11 -12.47
CA GLY A 224 29.15 26.96 -12.23
C GLY A 224 30.59 27.37 -11.90
N ARG A 225 31.17 28.28 -12.69
CA ARG A 225 32.51 28.83 -12.41
C ARG A 225 32.61 29.50 -11.04
N SER A 226 31.55 30.17 -10.59
CA SER A 226 31.52 30.82 -9.28
C SER A 226 31.44 29.83 -8.12
N ILE A 227 30.64 28.76 -8.27
CA ILE A 227 30.40 27.74 -7.23
C ILE A 227 31.65 26.87 -7.05
N TYR A 228 32.32 26.49 -8.14
CA TYR A 228 33.38 25.48 -8.13
C TYR A 228 34.80 26.05 -8.32
N LYS A 229 34.96 27.38 -8.25
CA LYS A 229 36.22 28.10 -8.49
C LYS A 229 37.45 27.49 -7.80
N ASP A 230 37.28 27.07 -6.54
CA ASP A 230 38.35 26.57 -5.68
C ASP A 230 38.24 25.05 -5.37
N SER A 231 37.45 24.32 -6.17
CA SER A 231 37.16 22.90 -5.92
C SER A 231 38.30 21.93 -6.25
N GLY A 232 39.27 22.36 -7.07
CA GLY A 232 40.35 21.51 -7.58
C GLY A 232 39.86 20.30 -8.41
N LEU A 233 38.61 20.32 -8.89
CA LEU A 233 38.07 19.26 -9.75
C LEU A 233 38.61 19.42 -11.19
N PRO A 234 38.84 18.31 -11.93
CA PRO A 234 39.31 18.34 -13.31
C PRO A 234 38.19 18.73 -14.29
N ILE A 235 37.59 19.91 -14.10
CA ILE A 235 36.43 20.41 -14.83
C ILE A 235 36.76 21.75 -15.47
N GLN A 236 36.37 21.91 -16.73
CA GLN A 236 36.37 23.19 -17.44
C GLN A 236 34.94 23.58 -17.78
N TRP A 237 34.64 24.87 -17.71
CA TRP A 237 33.34 25.41 -18.07
C TRP A 237 33.45 26.18 -19.38
N GLN A 238 32.65 25.81 -20.38
CA GLN A 238 32.67 26.40 -21.72
C GLN A 238 31.28 26.90 -22.08
N ILE A 239 31.15 28.18 -22.41
CA ILE A 239 29.89 28.71 -22.95
C ILE A 239 29.71 28.14 -24.36
N HIS A 240 28.66 27.36 -24.56
CA HIS A 240 28.34 26.76 -25.86
C HIS A 240 26.85 26.46 -25.96
N ASN A 241 26.27 26.79 -27.12
CA ASN A 241 24.89 26.48 -27.44
C ASN A 241 24.86 25.16 -28.25
N ALA A 242 24.13 24.16 -27.75
CA ALA A 242 24.04 22.82 -28.33
C ALA A 242 23.42 22.78 -29.75
N PHE A 243 22.75 23.86 -30.19
CA PHE A 243 22.25 24.00 -31.56
C PHE A 243 23.35 24.37 -32.58
N HIS A 244 24.54 24.71 -32.13
CA HIS A 244 25.69 24.99 -32.98
C HIS A 244 26.64 23.79 -33.06
N PRO A 245 27.48 23.69 -34.12
CA PRO A 245 28.45 22.61 -34.25
C PRO A 245 29.33 22.47 -33.00
N GLN A 246 29.44 21.24 -32.49
CA GLN A 246 30.15 20.93 -31.26
C GLN A 246 31.66 21.27 -31.40
N PRO A 247 32.21 22.19 -30.59
CA PRO A 247 33.59 22.66 -30.73
C PRO A 247 34.64 21.67 -30.24
N VAL A 248 34.28 20.80 -29.29
CA VAL A 248 35.20 19.79 -28.74
C VAL A 248 35.08 18.53 -29.59
N LYS A 249 36.12 18.21 -30.37
CA LYS A 249 36.15 17.04 -31.27
C LYS A 249 36.83 15.84 -30.61
N GLY A 250 36.35 14.64 -30.92
CA GLY A 250 36.94 13.37 -30.49
C GLY A 250 36.91 13.16 -28.98
N ALA A 251 35.89 13.67 -28.29
CA ALA A 251 35.71 13.35 -26.87
C ALA A 251 35.34 11.86 -26.71
N ASP A 252 35.80 11.24 -25.62
CA ASP A 252 35.47 9.84 -25.32
C ASP A 252 33.97 9.65 -25.06
N VAL A 253 33.35 10.66 -24.43
CA VAL A 253 31.92 10.70 -24.11
C VAL A 253 31.35 12.09 -24.35
N TYR A 254 30.25 12.17 -25.08
CA TYR A 254 29.33 13.31 -25.07
C TYR A 254 28.13 12.92 -24.20
N PHE A 255 28.03 13.53 -23.02
CA PHE A 255 27.00 13.23 -22.03
C PHE A 255 25.89 14.28 -22.09
N MET A 256 24.64 13.84 -22.09
CA MET A 256 23.46 14.70 -22.03
C MET A 256 22.50 14.12 -21.01
N ARG A 257 22.00 14.95 -20.10
CA ARG A 257 21.03 14.52 -19.08
C ARG A 257 19.78 15.38 -19.15
N ARG A 258 18.65 14.76 -19.52
CA ARG A 258 17.34 15.43 -19.71
C ARG A 258 17.39 16.64 -20.64
N VAL A 259 18.27 16.61 -21.64
CA VAL A 259 18.35 17.66 -22.66
C VAL A 259 17.37 17.39 -23.78
N LEU A 260 17.35 16.15 -24.27
CA LEU A 260 16.49 15.77 -25.41
C LEU A 260 15.01 15.61 -25.00
N HIS A 261 14.73 15.40 -23.72
CA HIS A 261 13.39 15.45 -23.11
C HIS A 261 12.70 16.82 -23.27
N ASP A 262 13.47 17.90 -23.29
CA ASP A 262 12.97 19.28 -23.40
C ASP A 262 12.71 19.72 -24.86
N HIS A 263 12.90 18.82 -25.83
CA HIS A 263 12.87 19.15 -27.24
C HIS A 263 12.04 18.17 -28.08
N SER A 264 11.46 18.69 -29.17
CA SER A 264 10.79 17.91 -30.22
C SER A 264 11.76 16.96 -30.94
N ASP A 265 11.24 16.03 -31.75
CA ASP A 265 12.11 15.04 -32.42
C ASP A 265 13.05 15.70 -33.42
N SER A 266 12.52 16.60 -34.24
CA SER A 266 13.30 17.38 -35.21
C SER A 266 14.42 18.21 -34.55
N VAL A 267 14.13 18.85 -33.41
CA VAL A 267 15.11 19.66 -32.67
C VAL A 267 16.15 18.77 -31.97
N GLY A 268 15.72 17.68 -31.34
CA GLY A 268 16.61 16.71 -30.71
C GLY A 268 17.55 16.02 -31.70
N ALA A 269 17.06 15.66 -32.89
CA ALA A 269 17.87 15.12 -33.98
C ALA A 269 18.94 16.13 -34.45
N ASN A 270 18.60 17.42 -34.50
CA ASN A 270 19.57 18.46 -34.84
C ASN A 270 20.68 18.63 -33.79
N ILE A 271 20.36 18.57 -32.49
CA ILE A 271 21.38 18.58 -31.41
C ILE A 271 22.31 17.38 -31.55
N LEU A 272 21.77 16.18 -31.74
CA LEU A 272 22.57 14.96 -31.96
C LEU A 272 23.43 15.07 -33.21
N LYS A 273 22.93 15.68 -34.28
CA LYS A 273 23.69 15.94 -35.51
C LYS A 273 24.89 16.87 -35.26
N MET A 274 24.73 17.91 -34.43
CA MET A 274 25.85 18.80 -34.06
C MET A 274 26.94 18.06 -33.30
N ILE A 275 26.57 17.11 -32.43
CA ILE A 275 27.50 16.24 -31.69
C ILE A 275 28.16 15.22 -32.63
N CYS A 276 27.38 14.58 -33.50
CA CYS A 276 27.82 13.60 -34.48
C CYS A 276 28.98 14.13 -35.36
N MET A 277 28.91 15.41 -35.75
CA MET A 277 29.96 16.08 -36.53
C MET A 277 31.31 16.23 -35.79
N ALA A 278 31.32 16.11 -34.47
CA ALA A 278 32.50 16.21 -33.63
C ALA A 278 33.02 14.85 -33.12
N MET A 279 32.20 13.80 -33.19
CA MET A 279 32.56 12.44 -32.77
C MET A 279 33.63 11.82 -33.67
N ASP A 280 34.44 10.93 -33.08
CA ASP A 280 35.26 9.96 -33.82
C ASP A 280 34.71 8.52 -33.63
N GLN A 281 35.44 7.52 -34.13
CA GLN A 281 35.02 6.11 -34.07
C GLN A 281 35.00 5.52 -32.64
N ASN A 282 35.70 6.14 -31.69
CA ASN A 282 35.79 5.72 -30.30
C ASN A 282 34.85 6.52 -29.37
N SER A 283 34.39 7.69 -29.83
CA SER A 283 33.38 8.50 -29.15
C SER A 283 32.08 7.72 -28.92
N ARG A 284 31.42 8.02 -27.80
CA ARG A 284 30.05 7.58 -27.53
C ARG A 284 29.20 8.75 -27.05
N ILE A 285 27.91 8.72 -27.36
CA ILE A 285 26.93 9.61 -26.74
C ILE A 285 26.25 8.83 -25.62
N LEU A 286 26.16 9.43 -24.44
CA LEU A 286 25.40 8.91 -23.32
C LEU A 286 24.23 9.85 -23.06
N ILE A 287 23.02 9.35 -23.30
CA ILE A 287 21.76 10.08 -23.09
C ILE A 287 21.13 9.55 -21.81
N GLU A 288 21.20 10.31 -20.72
CA GLU A 288 20.48 10.02 -19.49
C GLU A 288 19.08 10.64 -19.57
N ASP A 289 18.07 9.80 -19.78
CA ASP A 289 16.70 10.24 -19.92
C ASP A 289 15.68 9.18 -19.48
N MET A 290 14.40 9.53 -19.48
CA MET A 290 13.30 8.59 -19.24
C MET A 290 13.01 7.78 -20.51
N ILE A 291 12.72 6.49 -20.31
CA ILE A 291 12.26 5.61 -21.38
C ILE A 291 10.80 5.29 -21.09
N ALA A 292 9.90 5.94 -21.84
CA ALA A 292 8.47 5.69 -21.71
C ALA A 292 8.17 4.21 -22.04
N PRO A 293 7.39 3.52 -21.20
CA PRO A 293 6.96 2.18 -21.52
C PRO A 293 5.95 2.21 -22.67
N ASP A 294 5.97 1.18 -23.51
CA ASP A 294 5.04 1.02 -24.65
C ASP A 294 3.67 0.49 -24.15
N LEU A 295 3.03 1.27 -23.26
CA LEU A 295 1.85 0.86 -22.50
C LEU A 295 0.77 1.93 -22.53
N HIS A 296 -0.39 1.57 -23.06
CA HIS A 296 -1.61 2.39 -23.03
C HIS A 296 -2.59 1.84 -21.97
N GLY A 297 -3.34 2.73 -21.30
CA GLY A 297 -4.38 2.33 -20.33
C GLY A 297 -3.87 2.06 -18.91
N GLU A 298 -4.47 1.08 -18.21
CA GLU A 298 -4.25 0.80 -16.77
C GLU A 298 -2.82 0.37 -16.40
N ASP A 299 -2.00 0.01 -17.39
CA ASP A 299 -0.59 -0.37 -17.26
C ASP A 299 0.38 0.83 -17.32
N SER A 300 -0.15 2.03 -17.54
CA SER A 300 0.61 3.26 -17.76
C SER A 300 1.01 3.93 -16.42
N GLU A 301 2.27 4.34 -16.29
CA GLU A 301 2.78 4.92 -15.04
C GLU A 301 2.43 6.42 -14.94
N TRP A 302 1.68 6.80 -13.90
CA TRP A 302 1.19 8.17 -13.70
C TRP A 302 2.28 9.24 -13.79
N PHE A 303 3.47 8.97 -13.24
CA PHE A 303 4.56 9.95 -13.23
C PHE A 303 5.07 10.26 -14.64
N ILE A 304 5.25 9.24 -15.48
CA ILE A 304 5.74 9.41 -16.85
C ILE A 304 4.69 10.08 -17.72
N ASN A 305 3.43 9.70 -17.57
CA ASN A 305 2.33 10.38 -18.28
C ASN A 305 2.23 11.85 -17.88
N HIS A 306 2.44 12.15 -16.60
CA HIS A 306 2.45 13.52 -16.12
C HIS A 306 3.63 14.30 -16.70
N ALA A 307 4.84 13.71 -16.71
CA ALA A 307 6.02 14.31 -17.33
C ALA A 307 5.83 14.56 -18.83
N ASP A 308 5.28 13.59 -19.56
CA ASP A 308 4.98 13.69 -20.99
C ASP A 308 4.02 14.84 -21.30
N ILE A 309 2.91 14.94 -20.55
CA ILE A 309 1.95 16.05 -20.69
C ILE A 309 2.62 17.40 -20.36
N VAL A 310 3.49 17.43 -19.34
CA VAL A 310 4.18 18.67 -18.95
C VAL A 310 5.16 19.10 -20.05
N MET A 311 5.91 18.17 -20.64
CA MET A 311 6.81 18.46 -21.77
C MET A 311 6.05 18.92 -23.00
N MET A 312 4.94 18.27 -23.31
CA MET A 312 4.09 18.62 -24.43
C MET A 312 3.56 20.05 -24.31
N MET A 313 3.05 20.43 -23.14
CA MET A 313 2.46 21.76 -22.95
C MET A 313 3.51 22.88 -22.82
N MET A 314 4.66 22.60 -22.20
CA MET A 314 5.67 23.62 -21.87
C MET A 314 6.73 23.81 -22.94
N HIS A 315 7.04 22.77 -23.72
CA HIS A 315 8.23 22.72 -24.56
C HIS A 315 7.97 22.20 -25.98
N ASN A 316 6.73 21.85 -26.34
CA ASN A 316 6.46 21.08 -27.56
C ASN A 316 7.44 19.88 -27.64
N ALA A 317 7.52 19.14 -26.55
CA ALA A 317 8.37 17.96 -26.43
C ALA A 317 7.57 16.75 -25.93
N LYS A 318 8.20 15.58 -25.91
CA LYS A 318 7.54 14.33 -25.51
C LYS A 318 8.51 13.36 -24.86
N GLU A 319 7.95 12.52 -24.01
CA GLU A 319 8.61 11.31 -23.54
C GLU A 319 8.60 10.24 -24.64
N ARG A 320 9.69 9.47 -24.71
CA ARG A 320 9.92 8.57 -25.83
C ARG A 320 10.03 7.13 -25.38
N THR A 321 9.36 6.24 -26.11
CA THR A 321 9.63 4.81 -26.02
C THR A 321 11.01 4.50 -26.57
N LEU A 322 11.55 3.31 -26.27
CA LEU A 322 12.86 2.92 -26.79
C LEU A 322 12.91 2.94 -28.33
N GLY A 323 11.84 2.51 -28.99
CA GLY A 323 11.75 2.55 -30.45
C GLY A 323 11.73 3.99 -31.01
N GLN A 324 11.11 4.92 -30.29
CA GLN A 324 11.14 6.35 -30.65
C GLN A 324 12.52 6.98 -30.41
N TRP A 325 13.21 6.59 -29.34
CA TRP A 325 14.62 6.97 -29.13
C TRP A 325 15.51 6.47 -30.27
N GLU A 326 15.37 5.21 -30.67
CA GLU A 326 16.12 4.63 -31.80
C GLU A 326 15.84 5.36 -33.13
N ALA A 327 14.58 5.73 -33.38
CA ALA A 327 14.21 6.52 -34.56
C ALA A 327 14.85 7.91 -34.55
N LEU A 328 14.75 8.66 -33.45
CA LEU A 328 15.35 9.99 -33.28
C LEU A 328 16.88 9.96 -33.47
N ILE A 329 17.55 8.94 -32.93
CA ILE A 329 18.99 8.76 -33.09
C ILE A 329 19.37 8.49 -34.54
N LYS A 330 18.59 7.67 -35.24
CA LYS A 330 18.80 7.35 -36.66
C LYS A 330 18.55 8.55 -37.56
N ASP A 331 17.54 9.37 -37.25
CA ASP A 331 17.21 10.59 -37.98
C ASP A 331 18.33 11.65 -37.86
N ALA A 332 19.08 11.65 -36.76
CA ALA A 332 20.25 12.51 -36.60
C ALA A 332 21.42 12.12 -37.52
N ASP A 333 21.73 10.82 -37.63
CA ASP A 333 22.73 10.27 -38.55
C ASP A 333 22.54 8.75 -38.72
N GLU A 334 22.50 8.27 -39.97
CA GLU A 334 22.28 6.85 -40.27
C GLU A 334 23.34 5.90 -39.71
N ARG A 335 24.51 6.40 -39.30
CA ARG A 335 25.60 5.61 -38.69
C ARG A 335 25.43 5.41 -37.19
N LEU A 336 24.56 6.17 -36.52
CA LEU A 336 24.35 6.07 -35.08
C LEU A 336 23.41 4.91 -34.73
N ARG A 337 23.78 4.09 -33.75
CA ARG A 337 22.91 3.05 -33.19
C ARG A 337 22.98 3.06 -31.67
N VAL A 338 21.86 2.72 -31.04
CA VAL A 338 21.84 2.36 -29.61
C VAL A 338 22.62 1.06 -29.46
N THR A 339 23.72 1.08 -28.72
CA THR A 339 24.55 -0.10 -28.47
C THR A 339 24.23 -0.76 -27.14
N LYS A 340 23.74 0.02 -26.16
CA LYS A 340 23.38 -0.48 -24.83
C LYS A 340 22.44 0.46 -24.10
N VAL A 341 21.55 -0.09 -23.28
CA VAL A 341 20.72 0.68 -22.33
C VAL A 341 21.08 0.24 -20.92
N TRP A 342 21.48 1.19 -20.09
CA TRP A 342 21.88 0.97 -18.70
C TRP A 342 20.74 1.37 -17.75
N LYS A 343 20.37 0.46 -16.85
CA LYS A 343 19.22 0.56 -15.92
C LYS A 343 19.64 0.12 -14.52
N ALA A 344 18.98 0.61 -13.48
CA ALA A 344 19.32 0.26 -12.10
C ALA A 344 18.72 -1.10 -11.69
N GLN A 345 19.34 -1.73 -10.68
CA GLN A 345 19.00 -3.10 -10.28
C GLN A 345 17.69 -3.10 -9.48
N GLY A 346 16.60 -3.57 -10.08
CA GLY A 346 15.26 -3.62 -9.45
C GLY A 346 14.23 -2.62 -9.99
N ASP A 347 14.51 -1.99 -11.13
CA ASP A 347 13.68 -0.93 -11.71
C ASP A 347 12.20 -1.29 -11.93
N LYS A 348 11.34 -0.30 -11.68
CA LYS A 348 9.93 -0.28 -12.04
C LYS A 348 9.77 0.26 -13.48
N LYS A 349 8.54 0.31 -14.04
CA LYS A 349 8.34 0.57 -15.47
C LYS A 349 8.54 2.06 -15.78
N GLY A 350 9.77 2.44 -16.14
CA GLY A 350 10.10 3.76 -16.70
C GLY A 350 10.83 4.70 -15.73
N ASP A 351 11.70 4.10 -14.91
CA ASP A 351 12.81 4.79 -14.27
C ASP A 351 13.80 5.36 -15.30
N CYS A 352 14.60 6.36 -14.88
CA CYS A 352 15.64 7.00 -15.69
C CYS A 352 16.73 5.99 -16.09
N ALA A 353 17.14 6.03 -17.37
CA ALA A 353 18.12 5.11 -17.95
C ALA A 353 19.21 5.90 -18.70
N ILE A 354 20.38 5.27 -18.89
CA ILE A 354 21.42 5.80 -19.78
C ILE A 354 21.41 5.00 -21.09
N ILE A 355 21.10 5.68 -22.20
CA ILE A 355 21.15 5.14 -23.55
C ILE A 355 22.54 5.43 -24.13
N GLU A 356 23.31 4.38 -24.40
CA GLU A 356 24.64 4.48 -25.02
C GLU A 356 24.53 4.34 -26.53
N VAL A 357 25.03 5.35 -27.24
CA VAL A 357 24.95 5.47 -28.71
C VAL A 357 26.36 5.61 -29.30
N LYS A 358 26.63 4.88 -30.37
CA LYS A 358 27.93 4.90 -31.07
C LYS A 358 27.75 4.86 -32.59
N PHE A 359 28.81 5.23 -33.31
CA PHE A 359 28.93 4.88 -34.72
C PHE A 359 29.10 3.37 -34.89
N VAL A 360 28.26 2.78 -35.71
CA VAL A 360 28.43 1.41 -36.19
C VAL A 360 28.78 1.50 -37.67
N LEU A 361 29.98 1.01 -38.03
CA LEU A 361 30.34 0.88 -39.44
C LEU A 361 29.32 -0.03 -40.11
N SER A 362 28.86 0.36 -41.30
CA SER A 362 28.02 -0.48 -42.13
C SER A 362 28.78 -1.75 -42.50
N GLU A 363 28.72 -2.77 -41.64
CA GLU A 363 28.82 -4.13 -42.13
C GLU A 363 27.70 -4.30 -43.15
N LEU A 364 28.09 -4.80 -44.33
CA LEU A 364 27.23 -5.23 -45.41
C LEU A 364 25.83 -5.58 -44.89
N VAL A 365 24.83 -4.85 -45.35
CA VAL A 365 23.47 -5.41 -45.42
C VAL A 365 23.59 -6.59 -46.36
N VAL A 366 23.87 -7.77 -45.80
CA VAL A 366 23.55 -9.01 -46.46
C VAL A 366 22.04 -9.02 -46.50
N GLU A 367 21.46 -8.62 -47.63
CA GLU A 367 20.19 -9.19 -48.06
C GLU A 367 20.40 -10.71 -48.04
N VAL A 368 20.04 -11.33 -46.92
CA VAL A 368 19.76 -12.75 -46.90
C VAL A 368 18.52 -12.88 -47.77
N THR A 369 18.73 -13.13 -49.06
CA THR A 369 17.74 -13.86 -49.85
C THR A 369 17.57 -15.18 -49.10
N MET A 370 16.57 -15.23 -48.22
CA MET A 370 16.19 -16.45 -47.52
C MET A 370 15.91 -17.49 -48.61
N PRO A 371 16.63 -18.62 -48.66
CA PRO A 371 16.10 -19.79 -49.33
C PRO A 371 14.91 -20.23 -48.47
N ASN A 372 13.69 -19.92 -48.90
CA ASN A 372 12.43 -20.35 -48.30
C ASN A 372 12.38 -20.25 -46.76
N SER A 373 11.98 -19.08 -46.25
CA SER A 373 11.77 -18.74 -44.84
C SER A 373 10.81 -19.66 -44.04
N SER A 374 10.16 -20.63 -44.68
CA SER A 374 9.29 -21.60 -44.01
C SER A 374 10.05 -22.70 -43.25
N PHE A 375 11.29 -23.03 -43.61
CA PHE A 375 12.00 -24.19 -43.02
C PHE A 375 12.86 -23.83 -41.79
N ALA A 376 13.50 -22.65 -41.78
CA ALA A 376 14.34 -22.20 -40.67
C ALA A 376 13.53 -21.68 -39.47
N VAL A 377 12.41 -21.00 -39.70
CA VAL A 377 11.45 -20.60 -38.64
C VAL A 377 10.80 -21.85 -38.01
N ALA A 378 10.53 -22.89 -38.82
CA ALA A 378 10.06 -24.16 -38.32
C ALA A 378 11.13 -24.91 -37.49
N MET A 379 12.41 -24.88 -37.89
CA MET A 379 13.52 -25.50 -37.15
C MET A 379 13.79 -24.80 -35.81
N ILE A 380 13.92 -23.46 -35.78
CA ILE A 380 14.16 -22.68 -34.55
C ILE A 380 12.92 -22.74 -33.64
N GLY A 381 11.71 -22.70 -34.21
CA GLY A 381 10.47 -22.96 -33.48
C GLY A 381 10.41 -24.39 -32.91
N SER A 382 10.90 -25.39 -33.65
CA SER A 382 10.94 -26.78 -33.19
C SER A 382 11.97 -27.01 -32.09
N GLU A 383 13.16 -26.39 -32.14
CA GLU A 383 14.16 -26.52 -31.09
C GLU A 383 13.76 -25.76 -29.81
N LEU A 384 13.17 -24.57 -29.94
CA LEU A 384 12.63 -23.83 -28.79
C LEU A 384 11.40 -24.54 -28.21
N SER A 385 10.56 -25.16 -29.05
CA SER A 385 9.47 -26.04 -28.63
C SER A 385 9.98 -27.30 -27.93
N ASN A 386 11.06 -27.91 -28.43
CA ASN A 386 11.68 -29.08 -27.81
C ASN A 386 12.34 -28.73 -26.48
N ALA A 387 12.99 -27.57 -26.36
CA ALA A 387 13.60 -27.09 -25.12
C ALA A 387 12.54 -26.74 -24.07
N THR A 388 11.44 -26.08 -24.46
CA THR A 388 10.31 -25.80 -23.56
C THR A 388 9.60 -27.08 -23.14
N PHE A 389 9.41 -28.04 -24.06
CA PHE A 389 8.85 -29.35 -23.75
C PHE A 389 9.76 -30.17 -22.82
N ALA A 390 11.07 -30.19 -23.07
CA ALA A 390 12.05 -30.82 -22.20
C ALA A 390 12.08 -30.18 -20.80
N PHE A 391 12.04 -28.84 -20.73
CA PHE A 391 11.93 -28.13 -19.46
C PHE A 391 10.64 -28.48 -18.72
N LEU A 392 9.50 -28.54 -19.42
CA LEU A 392 8.22 -28.94 -18.82
C LEU A 392 8.28 -30.38 -18.30
N ILE A 393 8.86 -31.32 -19.05
CA ILE A 393 9.06 -32.70 -18.61
C ILE A 393 9.94 -32.74 -17.37
N ILE A 394 11.09 -32.05 -17.38
CA ILE A 394 12.01 -31.99 -16.22
C ILE A 394 11.31 -31.39 -15.01
N PHE A 395 10.53 -30.31 -15.21
CA PHE A 395 9.76 -29.67 -14.15
C PHE A 395 8.69 -30.60 -13.57
N ILE A 396 7.93 -31.29 -14.42
CA ILE A 396 6.92 -32.28 -13.99
C ILE A 396 7.60 -33.44 -13.26
N ALA A 397 8.70 -33.97 -13.79
CA ALA A 397 9.47 -35.04 -13.15
C ALA A 397 10.00 -34.59 -11.78
N TYR A 398 10.58 -33.40 -11.68
CA TYR A 398 11.00 -32.80 -10.41
C TYR A 398 9.85 -32.66 -9.42
N LYS A 399 8.69 -32.15 -9.84
CA LYS A 399 7.50 -32.00 -8.98
C LYS A 399 6.96 -33.36 -8.51
N SER A 400 6.91 -34.35 -9.40
CA SER A 400 6.49 -35.71 -9.06
C SER A 400 7.46 -36.37 -8.08
N ILE A 401 8.77 -36.26 -8.31
CA ILE A 401 9.80 -36.78 -7.39
C ILE A 401 9.69 -36.09 -6.02
N ALA A 402 9.54 -34.76 -6.00
CA ALA A 402 9.39 -34.01 -4.75
C ALA A 402 8.10 -34.41 -4.00
N ALA A 403 6.99 -34.66 -4.71
CA ALA A 403 5.73 -35.11 -4.11
C ALA A 403 5.85 -36.53 -3.54
N VAL A 404 6.47 -37.47 -4.28
CA VAL A 404 6.74 -38.84 -3.82
C VAL A 404 7.66 -38.81 -2.59
N TYR A 405 8.75 -38.04 -2.65
CA TYR A 405 9.65 -37.86 -1.52
C TYR A 405 8.89 -37.34 -0.31
N SER A 406 8.14 -36.24 -0.45
CA SER A 406 7.34 -35.68 0.63
C SER A 406 6.37 -36.71 1.22
N ALA A 407 5.65 -37.47 0.38
CA ALA A 407 4.63 -38.41 0.82
C ALA A 407 5.19 -39.62 1.59
N PHE A 408 6.34 -40.17 1.17
CA PHE A 408 6.85 -41.45 1.69
C PHE A 408 8.21 -41.41 2.37
N LEU A 409 9.10 -40.48 2.00
CA LEU A 409 10.50 -40.47 2.43
C LEU A 409 10.86 -39.22 3.26
N GLY A 410 10.03 -38.18 3.22
CA GLY A 410 10.26 -36.92 3.90
C GLY A 410 10.08 -37.01 5.42
N PRO A 411 10.47 -35.97 6.17
CA PRO A 411 10.45 -35.98 7.64
C PRO A 411 9.06 -36.17 8.25
N LEU A 412 8.00 -35.80 7.51
CA LEU A 412 6.61 -35.96 7.92
C LEU A 412 5.97 -37.30 7.49
N SER A 413 6.70 -38.16 6.78
CA SER A 413 6.18 -39.47 6.32
C SER A 413 5.84 -40.43 7.45
N LYS A 414 6.46 -40.26 8.63
CA LYS A 414 6.23 -41.03 9.85
C LYS A 414 4.87 -40.77 10.52
N PHE A 415 4.22 -39.65 10.21
CA PHE A 415 2.92 -39.31 10.80
C PHE A 415 1.77 -39.92 9.98
N PRO A 416 0.73 -40.47 10.64
CA PRO A 416 -0.38 -41.11 9.95
C PRO A 416 -1.26 -40.07 9.23
N GLY A 417 -1.92 -40.48 8.16
CA GLY A 417 -2.82 -39.62 7.38
C GLY A 417 -3.07 -40.16 5.97
N PRO A 418 -4.06 -39.64 5.24
CA PRO A 418 -4.34 -40.08 3.88
C PRO A 418 -3.18 -39.77 2.93
N LYS A 419 -2.70 -40.78 2.20
CA LYS A 419 -1.55 -40.62 1.31
C LYS A 419 -1.80 -39.57 0.21
N TYR A 420 -3.01 -39.47 -0.33
CA TYR A 420 -3.35 -38.44 -1.32
C TYR A 420 -3.20 -37.00 -0.77
N ARG A 421 -3.49 -36.78 0.52
CA ARG A 421 -3.23 -35.50 1.20
C ARG A 421 -1.75 -35.27 1.50
N ALA A 422 -0.97 -36.34 1.68
CA ALA A 422 0.48 -36.24 1.79
C ALA A 422 1.16 -35.90 0.45
N PHE A 423 0.55 -36.28 -0.68
CA PHE A 423 1.01 -35.96 -2.03
C PHE A 423 0.70 -34.53 -2.47
N SER A 424 -0.49 -34.02 -2.13
CA SER A 424 -0.96 -32.71 -2.59
C SER A 424 -1.80 -32.00 -1.54
N ASN A 425 -1.61 -30.68 -1.44
CA ASN A 425 -2.43 -29.79 -0.61
C ASN A 425 -3.79 -29.46 -1.23
N ILE A 426 -4.06 -29.86 -2.49
CA ILE A 426 -5.32 -29.53 -3.17
C ILE A 426 -6.57 -30.03 -2.41
N PHE A 427 -6.45 -31.16 -1.70
CA PHE A 427 -7.55 -31.73 -0.92
C PHE A 427 -7.80 -30.98 0.38
N GLU A 428 -6.75 -30.41 0.97
CA GLU A 428 -6.88 -29.50 2.11
C GLU A 428 -7.56 -28.21 1.66
N ILE A 429 -7.10 -27.64 0.54
CA ILE A 429 -7.67 -26.45 -0.07
C ILE A 429 -9.14 -26.66 -0.41
N TRP A 430 -9.49 -27.81 -0.99
CA TRP A 430 -10.87 -28.17 -1.30
C TRP A 430 -11.77 -28.18 -0.05
N SER A 431 -11.28 -28.76 1.05
CA SER A 431 -12.00 -28.80 2.33
C SER A 431 -12.21 -27.40 2.93
N ILE A 432 -11.17 -26.54 2.86
CA ILE A 432 -11.22 -25.14 3.31
C ILE A 432 -12.21 -24.32 2.46
N VAL A 433 -12.10 -24.42 1.13
CA VAL A 433 -12.90 -23.64 0.18
C VAL A 433 -14.37 -24.03 0.20
N ASN A 434 -14.68 -25.32 0.41
CA ASN A 434 -16.07 -25.78 0.57
C ASN A 434 -16.62 -25.58 1.99
N GLY A 435 -15.79 -25.15 2.95
CA GLY A 435 -16.20 -25.00 4.34
C GLY A 435 -16.51 -26.32 5.05
N THR A 436 -15.91 -27.44 4.61
CA THR A 436 -16.11 -28.78 5.20
C THR A 436 -14.98 -29.21 6.13
N ASP A 437 -13.99 -28.35 6.38
CA ASP A 437 -12.81 -28.67 7.21
C ASP A 437 -13.18 -29.09 8.64
N ASN A 438 -14.23 -28.48 9.21
CA ASN A 438 -14.80 -28.86 10.52
C ASN A 438 -15.42 -30.26 10.53
N ILE A 439 -15.72 -30.87 9.38
CA ILE A 439 -16.24 -32.24 9.26
C ILE A 439 -15.10 -33.20 8.90
N ASP A 440 -14.32 -32.83 7.89
CA ASP A 440 -13.25 -33.65 7.31
C ASP A 440 -12.13 -33.88 8.33
N ARG A 441 -11.66 -32.82 9.01
CA ARG A 441 -10.52 -32.89 9.92
C ARG A 441 -10.81 -33.74 11.16
N PRO A 442 -11.97 -33.60 11.86
CA PRO A 442 -12.34 -34.54 12.91
C PRO A 442 -12.50 -35.98 12.43
N ALA A 443 -13.04 -36.21 11.22
CA ALA A 443 -13.13 -37.56 10.65
C ALA A 443 -11.75 -38.18 10.41
N LEU A 444 -10.76 -37.39 9.97
CA LEU A 444 -9.37 -37.83 9.85
C LEU A 444 -8.78 -38.19 11.22
N HIS A 445 -9.01 -37.37 12.24
CA HIS A 445 -8.55 -37.66 13.61
C HIS A 445 -9.20 -38.92 14.20
N ARG A 446 -10.49 -39.16 13.96
CA ARG A 446 -11.16 -40.42 14.35
C ARG A 446 -10.52 -41.65 13.69
N LYS A 447 -10.01 -41.51 12.47
CA LYS A 447 -9.42 -42.63 11.71
C LYS A 447 -7.93 -42.86 11.98
N TYR A 448 -7.14 -41.79 12.11
CA TYR A 448 -5.68 -41.85 12.14
C TYR A 448 -5.06 -41.51 13.50
N GLY A 449 -5.87 -41.02 14.45
CA GLY A 449 -5.45 -40.72 15.81
C GLY A 449 -5.22 -39.22 16.09
N PRO A 450 -4.54 -38.87 17.20
CA PRO A 450 -4.48 -37.50 17.71
C PRO A 450 -3.58 -36.57 16.87
N ILE A 451 -2.62 -37.11 16.12
CA ILE A 451 -1.71 -36.35 15.25
C ILE A 451 -1.86 -36.89 13.84
N VAL A 452 -2.31 -36.04 12.91
CA VAL A 452 -2.61 -36.45 11.55
C VAL A 452 -1.96 -35.52 10.54
N ARG A 453 -1.33 -36.09 9.53
CA ARG A 453 -0.83 -35.35 8.38
C ARG A 453 -1.98 -35.03 7.42
N VAL A 454 -2.31 -33.74 7.32
CA VAL A 454 -3.45 -33.24 6.53
C VAL A 454 -3.03 -32.57 5.21
N ALA A 455 -1.75 -32.25 5.05
CA ALA A 455 -1.19 -31.79 3.77
C ALA A 455 0.30 -32.21 3.67
N PRO A 456 0.99 -31.95 2.53
CA PRO A 456 2.40 -32.34 2.36
C PRO A 456 3.32 -31.78 3.46
N SER A 457 3.03 -30.58 3.97
CA SER A 457 3.83 -29.92 5.02
C SER A 457 3.01 -29.48 6.23
N VAL A 458 1.85 -30.10 6.48
CA VAL A 458 0.93 -29.69 7.55
C VAL A 458 0.53 -30.89 8.41
N LEU A 459 0.69 -30.73 9.72
CA LEU A 459 0.20 -31.64 10.74
C LEU A 459 -0.97 -30.97 11.48
N SER A 460 -2.03 -31.73 11.69
CA SER A 460 -3.15 -31.38 12.56
C SER A 460 -3.00 -32.14 13.87
N PHE A 461 -3.23 -31.44 14.97
CA PHE A 461 -3.16 -31.98 16.32
C PHE A 461 -4.53 -31.80 16.96
N ALA A 462 -5.23 -32.89 17.28
CA ALA A 462 -6.52 -32.82 17.94
C ALA A 462 -6.39 -32.67 19.46
N GLY A 463 -5.24 -33.01 20.04
CA GLY A 463 -5.02 -33.02 21.50
C GLY A 463 -4.06 -34.12 21.93
N GLY A 464 -3.98 -34.35 23.24
CA GLY A 464 -3.04 -35.27 23.88
C GLY A 464 -2.33 -34.61 25.07
N ASP A 465 -1.78 -35.42 25.97
CA ASP A 465 -1.13 -34.90 27.17
C ASP A 465 0.09 -34.06 26.77
N GLY A 466 0.13 -32.80 27.21
CA GLY A 466 1.22 -31.87 26.92
C GLY A 466 1.12 -31.11 25.60
N VAL A 467 0.40 -31.60 24.59
CA VAL A 467 0.38 -31.03 23.22
C VAL A 467 0.04 -29.53 23.19
N TRP A 468 -0.99 -29.10 23.91
CA TRP A 468 -1.36 -27.68 23.96
C TRP A 468 -0.27 -26.81 24.62
N LYS A 469 0.44 -27.35 25.63
CA LYS A 469 1.58 -26.67 26.26
C LYS A 469 2.80 -26.64 25.34
N ASP A 470 3.02 -27.69 24.55
CA ASP A 470 4.16 -27.80 23.65
C ASP A 470 4.01 -26.92 22.40
N ILE A 471 2.77 -26.65 21.97
CA ILE A 471 2.50 -25.79 20.80
C ILE A 471 2.24 -24.35 21.22
N HIS A 472 1.43 -24.13 22.26
CA HIS A 472 0.96 -22.79 22.66
C HIS A 472 1.50 -22.32 24.01
N GLY A 473 2.36 -23.08 24.71
CA GLY A 473 2.87 -22.70 26.03
C GLY A 473 3.79 -21.47 26.03
N PHE A 474 3.89 -20.82 27.20
CA PHE A 474 4.70 -19.61 27.37
C PHE A 474 6.21 -19.83 27.19
N ASN A 475 6.72 -21.03 27.50
CA ASN A 475 8.15 -21.34 27.38
C ASN A 475 8.59 -21.43 25.92
N VAL A 476 7.73 -21.96 25.05
CA VAL A 476 7.96 -22.07 23.61
C VAL A 476 8.16 -20.68 22.99
N ALA A 477 7.36 -19.69 23.39
CA ALA A 477 7.48 -18.33 22.87
C ALA A 477 8.76 -17.57 23.29
N ARG A 478 9.49 -18.03 24.32
CA ARG A 478 10.74 -17.38 24.79
C ARG A 478 11.98 -17.86 24.06
N GLU A 479 11.96 -19.05 23.47
CA GLU A 479 13.10 -19.68 22.76
C GLU A 479 13.03 -19.47 21.24
N GLY A 480 12.31 -18.45 20.76
CA GLY A 480 12.06 -18.25 19.33
C GLY A 480 11.09 -19.28 18.74
N GLY A 481 10.13 -19.76 19.54
CA GLY A 481 9.22 -20.86 19.19
C GLY A 481 8.20 -20.56 18.10
N ILE A 482 7.12 -21.33 18.09
CA ILE A 482 6.18 -21.37 16.97
C ILE A 482 5.55 -19.99 16.73
N ILE A 483 5.90 -19.39 15.58
CA ILE A 483 5.29 -18.16 15.09
C ILE A 483 3.93 -18.44 14.46
N LYS A 484 3.08 -17.42 14.45
CA LYS A 484 1.83 -17.40 13.68
C LYS A 484 2.10 -17.69 12.19
N GLU A 485 1.28 -18.56 11.59
CA GLU A 485 1.46 -19.01 10.21
C GLU A 485 1.48 -17.81 9.23
N PRO A 486 2.55 -17.63 8.43
CA PRO A 486 2.75 -16.41 7.64
C PRO A 486 1.70 -16.10 6.57
N ILE A 487 1.05 -17.11 6.00
CA ILE A 487 0.09 -16.94 4.90
C ILE A 487 -1.28 -16.57 5.47
N PHE A 488 -1.72 -17.29 6.50
CA PHE A 488 -2.93 -17.02 7.24
C PHE A 488 -2.84 -15.64 7.89
N TYR A 489 -1.83 -15.35 8.70
CA TYR A 489 -1.69 -14.05 9.36
C TYR A 489 -0.98 -12.99 8.47
N SER A 490 -1.19 -13.04 7.15
CA SER A 490 -0.68 -12.07 6.18
C SER A 490 -1.62 -10.87 6.00
N LYS A 491 -1.36 -10.03 4.99
CA LYS A 491 -2.28 -8.96 4.53
C LYS A 491 -3.69 -9.45 4.13
N ILE A 492 -3.93 -10.76 4.10
CA ILE A 492 -5.31 -11.29 4.00
C ILE A 492 -6.18 -10.82 5.18
N PHE A 493 -5.60 -10.71 6.38
CA PHE A 493 -6.29 -10.26 7.60
C PHE A 493 -5.74 -8.95 8.17
N ALA A 494 -4.84 -8.28 7.43
CA ALA A 494 -4.33 -6.94 7.73
C ALA A 494 -4.45 -6.05 6.49
N PHE A 495 -5.35 -5.07 6.54
CA PHE A 495 -5.57 -4.11 5.45
C PHE A 495 -4.44 -3.07 5.31
N THR A 496 -3.49 -3.06 6.26
CA THR A 496 -2.31 -2.19 6.27
C THR A 496 -1.04 -2.97 6.58
N ASP A 497 0.12 -2.34 6.35
CA ASP A 497 1.43 -2.87 6.74
C ASP A 497 1.68 -2.85 8.26
N VAL A 498 0.77 -2.24 9.03
CA VAL A 498 0.87 -2.13 10.48
C VAL A 498 0.14 -3.30 11.13
N SER A 499 0.85 -4.06 11.96
CA SER A 499 0.28 -5.20 12.66
C SER A 499 -0.65 -4.78 13.79
N ASN A 500 -1.76 -5.50 13.95
CA ASN A 500 -2.58 -5.48 15.15
C ASN A 500 -2.30 -6.72 16.01
N LEU A 501 -2.99 -6.88 17.14
CA LEU A 501 -2.73 -7.99 18.05
C LEU A 501 -2.89 -9.37 17.38
N ILE A 502 -3.81 -9.54 16.42
CA ILE A 502 -3.99 -10.82 15.73
C ILE A 502 -2.92 -11.07 14.67
N THR A 503 -2.45 -10.05 13.95
CA THR A 503 -1.46 -10.20 12.86
C THR A 503 -0.01 -9.97 13.26
N ALA A 504 0.25 -9.50 14.49
CA ALA A 504 1.61 -9.38 15.03
C ALA A 504 2.25 -10.78 15.17
N ARG A 505 3.17 -11.10 14.25
CA ARG A 505 3.93 -12.36 14.19
C ARG A 505 5.21 -12.34 15.01
N ASP A 506 5.83 -11.17 15.13
CA ASP A 506 6.98 -10.97 15.99
C ASP A 506 6.55 -11.06 17.45
N HIS A 507 7.21 -11.93 18.23
CA HIS A 507 6.86 -12.18 19.62
C HIS A 507 7.03 -10.94 20.52
N LEU A 508 8.01 -10.07 20.25
CA LEU A 508 8.25 -8.86 21.03
C LEU A 508 7.19 -7.80 20.74
N ILE A 509 6.87 -7.58 19.46
CA ILE A 509 5.80 -6.66 19.04
C ILE A 509 4.47 -7.14 19.63
N HIS A 510 4.15 -8.42 19.47
CA HIS A 510 2.93 -9.01 20.01
C HIS A 510 2.87 -8.90 21.54
N ALA A 511 3.96 -9.22 22.25
CA ALA A 511 4.00 -9.14 23.71
C ALA A 511 3.78 -7.70 24.20
N ARG A 512 4.37 -6.70 23.53
CA ARG A 512 4.16 -5.28 23.83
C ARG A 512 2.70 -4.88 23.60
N GLN A 513 2.16 -5.10 22.39
CA GLN A 513 0.78 -4.76 22.08
C GLN A 513 -0.20 -5.45 23.05
N ARG A 514 0.01 -6.75 23.32
CA ARG A 514 -0.80 -7.50 24.28
C ARG A 514 -0.75 -6.89 25.68
N LYS A 515 0.43 -6.55 26.18
CA LYS A 515 0.62 -5.96 27.51
C LYS A 515 -0.15 -4.63 27.64
N VAL A 516 -0.10 -3.80 26.61
CA VAL A 516 -0.81 -2.51 26.59
C VAL A 516 -2.32 -2.73 26.56
N LEU A 517 -2.79 -3.56 25.62
CA LEU A 517 -4.23 -3.82 25.44
C LEU A 517 -4.87 -4.53 26.63
N ALA A 518 -4.14 -5.40 27.34
CA ALA A 518 -4.65 -6.17 28.48
C ALA A 518 -5.22 -5.30 29.61
N ARG A 519 -4.85 -4.03 29.69
CA ARG A 519 -5.40 -3.06 30.65
C ARG A 519 -6.91 -2.86 30.47
N SER A 520 -7.37 -2.86 29.22
CA SER A 520 -8.78 -2.68 28.84
C SER A 520 -9.62 -3.95 28.96
N PHE A 521 -8.95 -5.09 29.21
CA PHE A 521 -9.56 -6.40 29.46
C PHE A 521 -9.26 -6.89 30.88
N SER A 522 -9.02 -5.97 31.81
CA SER A 522 -8.87 -6.27 33.24
C SER A 522 -10.24 -6.35 33.92
N ASN A 523 -10.34 -7.03 35.07
CA ASN A 523 -11.59 -7.09 35.84
C ASN A 523 -12.13 -5.70 36.18
N THR A 524 -11.26 -4.74 36.49
CA THR A 524 -11.68 -3.36 36.76
C THR A 524 -12.20 -2.67 35.52
N ALA A 525 -11.57 -2.86 34.35
CA ALA A 525 -12.08 -2.33 33.09
C ALA A 525 -13.46 -2.92 32.74
N LEU A 526 -13.65 -4.20 33.03
CA LEU A 526 -14.91 -4.90 32.84
C LEU A 526 -16.05 -4.32 33.68
N ILE A 527 -15.78 -3.99 34.94
CA ILE A 527 -16.75 -3.34 35.82
C ILE A 527 -17.13 -1.96 35.24
N ASP A 528 -16.14 -1.19 34.78
CA ASP A 528 -16.39 0.12 34.15
C ASP A 528 -17.24 0.01 32.87
N GLN A 529 -17.10 -1.12 32.14
CA GLN A 529 -17.81 -1.40 30.88
C GLN A 529 -19.18 -2.04 31.09
N GLN A 530 -19.48 -2.60 32.27
CA GLN A 530 -20.74 -3.30 32.56
C GLN A 530 -22.02 -2.53 32.16
N PRO A 531 -22.15 -1.22 32.44
CA PRO A 531 -23.35 -0.47 32.09
C PRO A 531 -23.65 -0.46 30.59
N ILE A 532 -22.62 -0.58 29.75
CA ILE A 532 -22.77 -0.66 28.28
C ILE A 532 -23.47 -1.96 27.91
N PHE A 533 -23.02 -3.10 28.47
CA PHE A 533 -23.62 -4.40 28.18
C PHE A 533 -25.08 -4.47 28.64
N HIS A 534 -25.39 -3.95 29.83
CA HIS A 534 -26.78 -3.87 30.31
C HIS A 534 -27.67 -3.05 29.39
N ARG A 535 -27.25 -1.85 29.02
CA ARG A 535 -28.01 -0.97 28.11
C ARG A 535 -28.37 -1.68 26.80
N TRP A 536 -27.41 -2.38 26.20
CA TRP A 536 -27.62 -3.07 24.93
C TRP A 536 -28.42 -4.37 25.07
N ALA A 537 -28.27 -5.09 26.18
CA ALA A 537 -29.07 -6.27 26.48
C ALA A 537 -30.56 -5.91 26.66
N GLU A 538 -30.86 -4.84 27.41
CA GLU A 538 -32.23 -4.34 27.59
C GLU A 538 -32.83 -3.90 26.25
N LYS A 539 -32.09 -3.10 25.47
CA LYS A 539 -32.52 -2.67 24.13
C LYS A 539 -32.79 -3.85 23.19
N PHE A 540 -32.01 -4.92 23.29
CA PHE A 540 -32.21 -6.13 22.52
C PHE A 540 -33.50 -6.86 22.93
N VAL A 541 -33.73 -7.03 24.24
CA VAL A 541 -34.96 -7.64 24.76
C VAL A 541 -36.19 -6.83 24.34
N ASP A 542 -36.16 -5.50 24.46
CA ASP A 542 -37.25 -4.62 24.04
C ASP A 542 -37.56 -4.77 22.54
N LYS A 543 -36.52 -4.85 21.71
CA LYS A 543 -36.67 -5.03 20.26
C LYS A 543 -37.31 -6.37 19.92
N LEU A 544 -36.91 -7.44 20.62
CA LEU A 544 -37.50 -8.77 20.45
C LEU A 544 -38.94 -8.82 20.96
N ALA A 545 -39.22 -8.23 22.12
CA ALA A 545 -40.56 -8.18 22.70
C ALA A 545 -41.56 -7.50 21.74
N GLY A 546 -41.18 -6.36 21.15
CA GLY A 546 -41.99 -5.68 20.15
C GLY A 546 -42.29 -6.55 18.92
N LYS A 547 -41.33 -7.37 18.47
CA LYS A 547 -41.53 -8.29 17.33
C LYS A 547 -42.31 -9.55 17.69
N ALA A 548 -42.15 -10.06 18.91
CA ALA A 548 -42.88 -11.21 19.41
C ALA A 548 -44.38 -10.91 19.54
N VAL A 549 -44.75 -9.72 20.04
CA VAL A 549 -46.14 -9.25 20.10
C VAL A 549 -46.79 -9.20 18.72
N ALA A 550 -46.02 -8.88 17.68
CA ALA A 550 -46.49 -8.87 16.29
C ALA A 550 -46.57 -10.27 15.65
N GLY A 551 -46.15 -11.34 16.34
CA GLY A 551 -46.17 -12.70 15.81
C GLY A 551 -45.14 -12.97 14.71
N ASN A 552 -44.11 -12.13 14.59
CA ASN A 552 -43.11 -12.24 13.53
C ASN A 552 -42.07 -13.33 13.82
N THR A 553 -41.63 -14.05 12.79
CA THR A 553 -40.41 -14.89 12.88
C THR A 553 -39.17 -13.97 12.88
N ILE A 554 -38.22 -14.25 13.76
CA ILE A 554 -37.04 -13.41 13.97
C ILE A 554 -35.78 -14.18 13.56
N ASP A 555 -34.97 -13.57 12.69
CA ASP A 555 -33.62 -14.06 12.40
C ASP A 555 -32.68 -13.67 13.55
N MET A 556 -32.48 -14.60 14.50
CA MET A 556 -31.64 -14.36 15.67
C MET A 556 -30.18 -14.08 15.29
N VAL A 557 -29.67 -14.69 14.21
CA VAL A 557 -28.27 -14.47 13.77
C VAL A 557 -28.08 -13.01 13.40
N LYS A 558 -29.01 -12.46 12.63
CA LYS A 558 -29.00 -11.04 12.25
C LYS A 558 -29.05 -10.13 13.47
N TYR A 559 -30.00 -10.36 14.38
CA TYR A 559 -30.18 -9.50 15.54
C TYR A 559 -29.00 -9.58 16.53
N PHE A 560 -28.39 -10.76 16.72
CA PHE A 560 -27.17 -10.87 17.51
C PHE A 560 -25.99 -10.14 16.85
N ASN A 561 -25.88 -10.17 15.51
CA ASN A 561 -24.87 -9.36 14.82
C ASN A 561 -25.13 -7.86 15.01
N CYS A 562 -26.36 -7.37 14.80
CA CYS A 562 -26.72 -5.97 15.05
C CYS A 562 -26.34 -5.54 16.49
N THR A 563 -26.71 -6.32 17.50
CA THR A 563 -26.43 -6.02 18.91
C THR A 563 -24.94 -6.02 19.23
N THR A 564 -24.21 -7.08 18.83
CA THR A 564 -22.79 -7.21 19.17
C THR A 564 -21.94 -6.14 18.49
N PHE A 565 -22.26 -5.78 17.25
CA PHE A 565 -21.59 -4.68 16.59
C PHE A 565 -21.94 -3.32 17.19
N ASP A 566 -23.17 -3.07 17.65
CA ASP A 566 -23.52 -1.84 18.38
C ASP A 566 -22.76 -1.75 19.72
N ILE A 567 -22.70 -2.85 20.48
CA ILE A 567 -21.88 -2.95 21.70
C ILE A 567 -20.42 -2.61 21.41
N MET A 568 -19.84 -3.18 20.36
CA MET A 568 -18.44 -2.94 20.01
C MET A 568 -18.21 -1.56 19.40
N GLY A 569 -19.18 -0.99 18.69
CA GLY A 569 -19.15 0.40 18.25
C GLY A 569 -19.07 1.34 19.44
N ASP A 570 -19.84 1.05 20.49
CA ASP A 570 -19.81 1.84 21.71
C ASP A 570 -18.52 1.64 22.52
N LEU A 571 -18.05 0.39 22.67
CA LEU A 571 -16.79 0.08 23.38
C LEU A 571 -15.53 0.57 22.64
N THR A 572 -15.56 0.63 21.30
CA THR A 572 -14.39 1.00 20.50
C THR A 572 -14.40 2.46 20.11
N PHE A 573 -15.58 3.03 19.83
CA PHE A 573 -15.69 4.38 19.31
C PHE A 573 -16.47 5.31 20.23
N ASN A 574 -17.14 4.82 21.29
CA ASN A 574 -18.07 5.61 22.10
C ASN A 574 -19.20 6.21 21.24
N GLU A 575 -19.66 5.43 20.25
CA GLU A 575 -20.61 5.82 19.21
C GLU A 575 -21.57 4.66 18.94
N ASP A 576 -22.87 4.93 18.89
CA ASP A 576 -23.87 3.96 18.43
C ASP A 576 -23.77 3.79 16.90
N LEU A 577 -23.93 2.56 16.40
CA LEU A 577 -24.01 2.27 14.96
C LEU A 577 -25.46 2.21 14.46
N ASN A 578 -26.44 2.30 15.37
CA ASN A 578 -27.88 2.27 15.14
C ASN A 578 -28.41 0.99 14.46
N MET A 579 -27.65 -0.10 14.47
CA MET A 579 -28.03 -1.31 13.74
C MET A 579 -29.14 -2.09 14.44
N LEU A 580 -29.13 -2.17 15.77
CA LEU A 580 -30.20 -2.81 16.53
C LEU A 580 -31.50 -1.99 16.48
N GLU A 581 -31.37 -0.66 16.43
CA GLU A 581 -32.51 0.25 16.29
C GLU A 581 -33.21 0.05 14.94
N GLU A 582 -32.45 0.04 13.85
CA GLU A 582 -32.98 -0.17 12.52
C GLU A 582 -33.38 -1.63 12.28
N GLY A 583 -32.77 -2.57 13.01
CA GLY A 583 -32.94 -4.01 12.82
C GLY A 583 -32.25 -4.52 11.55
N GLU A 584 -31.28 -3.76 11.04
CA GLU A 584 -30.53 -4.02 9.82
C GLU A 584 -29.03 -3.86 10.09
N CYS A 585 -28.21 -4.71 9.47
CA CYS A 585 -26.77 -4.52 9.48
C CYS A 585 -26.41 -3.41 8.49
N SER A 586 -25.51 -2.51 8.88
CA SER A 586 -25.04 -1.48 7.95
C SER A 586 -24.31 -2.11 6.74
N PRO A 587 -24.30 -1.47 5.56
CA PRO A 587 -23.58 -1.98 4.38
C PRO A 587 -22.09 -2.25 4.65
N TRP A 588 -21.49 -1.49 5.57
CA TRP A 588 -20.12 -1.72 6.00
C TRP A 588 -19.95 -3.05 6.77
N VAL A 589 -20.86 -3.37 7.69
CA VAL A 589 -20.85 -4.66 8.42
C VAL A 589 -21.07 -5.84 7.46
N GLU A 590 -21.99 -5.71 6.51
CA GLU A 590 -22.19 -6.74 5.49
C GLU A 590 -20.93 -6.97 4.65
N SER A 591 -20.20 -5.90 4.35
CA SER A 591 -18.93 -5.98 3.63
C SER A 591 -17.84 -6.76 4.40
N ILE A 592 -17.87 -6.72 5.75
CA ILE A 592 -16.94 -7.49 6.60
C ILE A 592 -17.17 -8.99 6.38
N PHE A 593 -18.43 -9.45 6.43
CA PHE A 593 -18.74 -10.87 6.22
C PHE A 593 -18.35 -11.34 4.81
N GLY A 594 -18.61 -10.52 3.79
CA GLY A 594 -18.16 -10.78 2.43
C GLY A 594 -16.64 -10.89 2.31
N SER A 595 -15.92 -10.01 3.02
CA SER A 595 -14.45 -9.98 3.04
C SER A 595 -13.85 -11.23 3.72
N VAL A 596 -14.45 -11.73 4.80
CA VAL A 596 -14.01 -12.97 5.48
C VAL A 596 -14.15 -14.19 4.56
N LYS A 597 -15.25 -14.27 3.80
CA LYS A 597 -15.42 -15.34 2.80
C LYS A 597 -14.37 -15.22 1.70
N ALA A 598 -14.17 -14.03 1.13
CA ALA A 598 -13.16 -13.79 0.10
C ALA A 598 -11.73 -14.13 0.59
N ALA A 599 -11.41 -13.79 1.84
CA ALA A 599 -10.15 -14.13 2.49
C ALA A 599 -9.91 -15.64 2.55
N THR A 600 -10.96 -16.44 2.78
CA THR A 600 -10.87 -17.92 2.80
C THR A 600 -10.53 -18.49 1.42
N PHE A 601 -11.14 -17.99 0.36
CA PHE A 601 -10.79 -18.38 -1.03
C PHE A 601 -9.35 -17.99 -1.37
N LEU A 602 -8.95 -16.76 -1.03
CA LEU A 602 -7.58 -16.27 -1.26
C LEU A 602 -6.55 -17.08 -0.49
N LEU A 603 -6.85 -17.50 0.74
CA LEU A 603 -6.01 -18.40 1.51
C LEU A 603 -5.80 -19.74 0.78
N GLY A 604 -6.86 -20.33 0.23
CA GLY A 604 -6.78 -21.54 -0.59
C GLY A 604 -5.85 -21.37 -1.81
N ILE A 605 -5.94 -20.24 -2.52
CA ILE A 605 -5.08 -19.95 -3.68
C ILE A 605 -3.63 -19.73 -3.23
N LYS A 606 -3.38 -18.92 -2.19
CA LYS A 606 -2.03 -18.58 -1.71
C LYS A 606 -1.29 -19.75 -1.06
N THR A 607 -2.03 -20.73 -0.53
CA THR A 607 -1.47 -21.96 0.05
C THR A 607 -1.12 -23.01 -1.01
N HIS A 608 -1.72 -22.95 -2.21
CA HIS A 608 -1.48 -23.92 -3.27
C HIS A 608 -0.02 -23.96 -3.75
N SER A 609 0.50 -22.82 -4.23
CA SER A 609 1.86 -22.73 -4.75
C SER A 609 2.41 -21.30 -4.67
N ARG A 610 3.74 -21.13 -4.81
CA ARG A 610 4.36 -19.80 -4.86
C ARG A 610 3.87 -18.97 -6.05
N ALA A 611 3.63 -19.61 -7.20
CA ALA A 611 3.09 -18.94 -8.39
C ALA A 611 1.63 -18.51 -8.16
N ALA A 612 0.80 -19.38 -7.59
CA ALA A 612 -0.58 -19.03 -7.25
C ALA A 612 -0.65 -17.90 -6.21
N ARG A 613 0.28 -17.89 -5.25
CA ARG A 613 0.44 -16.79 -4.30
C ARG A 613 0.80 -15.48 -4.99
N LEU A 614 1.80 -15.49 -5.86
CA LEU A 614 2.20 -14.30 -6.62
C LEU A 614 1.02 -13.77 -7.44
N LEU A 615 0.28 -14.66 -8.13
CA LEU A 615 -0.91 -14.27 -8.88
C LEU A 615 -1.99 -13.66 -7.98
N ALA A 616 -2.27 -14.25 -6.81
CA ALA A 616 -3.25 -13.71 -5.87
C ALA A 616 -2.80 -12.36 -5.26
N ASP A 617 -1.53 -12.21 -4.91
CA ASP A 617 -0.97 -10.96 -4.39
C ASP A 617 -0.98 -9.86 -5.45
N THR A 618 -0.63 -10.19 -6.70
CA THR A 618 -0.75 -9.31 -7.87
C THR A 618 -2.21 -8.92 -8.09
N PHE A 619 -3.14 -9.88 -8.11
CA PHE A 619 -4.57 -9.57 -8.25
C PHE A 619 -5.07 -8.61 -7.17
N LEU A 620 -4.76 -8.86 -5.89
CA LEU A 620 -5.14 -7.98 -4.79
C LEU A 620 -4.50 -6.59 -4.93
N LYS A 621 -3.24 -6.54 -5.38
CA LYS A 621 -2.48 -5.30 -5.53
C LYS A 621 -2.95 -4.48 -6.73
N TYR A 622 -3.43 -5.07 -7.81
CA TYR A 622 -3.77 -4.32 -9.03
C TYR A 622 -5.27 -4.22 -9.31
N ASN A 623 -6.13 -4.90 -8.54
CA ASN A 623 -7.58 -4.77 -8.71
C ASN A 623 -8.11 -3.48 -8.02
N PRO A 624 -8.56 -2.47 -8.76
CA PRO A 624 -8.97 -1.18 -8.20
C PRO A 624 -10.23 -1.28 -7.34
N THR A 625 -11.15 -2.21 -7.67
CA THR A 625 -12.36 -2.44 -6.87
C THR A 625 -12.02 -3.02 -5.50
N VAL A 626 -11.07 -3.96 -5.44
CA VAL A 626 -10.61 -4.53 -4.17
C VAL A 626 -9.88 -3.47 -3.36
N GLN A 627 -8.95 -2.71 -3.96
CA GLN A 627 -8.26 -1.63 -3.26
C GLN A 627 -9.23 -0.60 -2.69
N LYS A 628 -10.19 -0.13 -3.50
CA LYS A 628 -11.21 0.84 -3.06
C LYS A 628 -11.98 0.33 -1.85
N LYS A 629 -12.49 -0.90 -1.90
CA LYS A 629 -13.22 -1.50 -0.77
C LYS A 629 -12.35 -1.68 0.47
N GLN A 630 -11.07 -2.04 0.31
CA GLN A 630 -10.13 -2.16 1.43
C GLN A 630 -9.86 -0.80 2.08
N ILE A 631 -9.68 0.25 1.28
CA ILE A 631 -9.50 1.63 1.74
C ILE A 631 -10.75 2.13 2.45
N GLU A 632 -11.94 1.96 1.86
CA GLU A 632 -13.22 2.36 2.47
C GLU A 632 -13.43 1.68 3.84
N ASN A 633 -13.19 0.36 3.92
CA ASN A 633 -13.30 -0.38 5.18
C ASN A 633 -12.29 0.08 6.23
N TRP A 634 -11.06 0.38 5.81
CA TRP A 634 -10.03 0.91 6.69
C TRP A 634 -10.37 2.32 7.18
N MET A 635 -10.72 3.24 6.27
CA MET A 635 -11.06 4.63 6.57
C MET A 635 -12.26 4.71 7.51
N TYR A 636 -13.29 3.88 7.30
CA TYR A 636 -14.47 3.83 8.17
C TYR A 636 -14.10 3.61 9.65
N CYS A 637 -13.21 2.64 9.93
CA CYS A 637 -12.73 2.41 11.30
C CYS A 637 -11.74 3.48 11.74
N ALA A 638 -10.76 3.84 10.91
CA ALA A 638 -9.70 4.77 11.27
C ALA A 638 -10.26 6.16 11.65
N GLU A 639 -11.22 6.68 10.87
CA GLU A 639 -11.87 7.96 11.17
C GLU A 639 -12.67 7.92 12.48
N ARG A 640 -13.36 6.82 12.77
CA ARG A 640 -14.09 6.63 14.04
C ARG A 640 -13.14 6.57 15.23
N VAL A 641 -12.04 5.82 15.12
CA VAL A 641 -10.98 5.82 16.13
C VAL A 641 -10.43 7.23 16.30
N GLU A 642 -10.07 7.91 15.22
CA GLU A 642 -9.49 9.25 15.29
C GLU A 642 -10.43 10.27 15.95
N ARG A 643 -11.72 10.27 15.58
CA ARG A 643 -12.74 11.10 16.25
C ARG A 643 -12.83 10.78 17.73
N ARG A 644 -12.81 9.48 18.07
CA ARG A 644 -12.85 9.05 19.47
C ARG A 644 -11.63 9.53 20.25
N LEU A 645 -10.42 9.45 19.68
CA LEU A 645 -9.18 9.86 20.33
C LEU A 645 -9.08 11.38 20.56
N LYS A 646 -9.79 12.19 19.76
CA LYS A 646 -9.83 13.66 19.88
C LYS A 646 -10.88 14.19 20.85
N ARG A 647 -11.76 13.33 21.39
CA ARG A 647 -12.86 13.74 22.28
C ARG A 647 -12.78 13.03 23.63
N GLU A 648 -13.37 13.66 24.63
CA GLU A 648 -13.62 12.97 25.90
C GLU A 648 -14.75 11.94 25.72
N PRO A 649 -14.59 10.71 26.27
CA PRO A 649 -15.63 9.70 26.20
C PRO A 649 -16.82 10.06 27.09
N LYS A 650 -18.03 9.68 26.67
CA LYS A 650 -19.24 9.77 27.51
C LYS A 650 -19.22 8.76 28.66
N HIS A 651 -18.52 7.65 28.49
CA HIS A 651 -18.33 6.60 29.50
C HIS A 651 -17.05 5.81 29.20
N PRO A 652 -16.48 5.11 30.19
CA PRO A 652 -15.26 4.33 29.98
C PRO A 652 -15.40 3.34 28.82
N ASP A 653 -14.36 3.26 27.99
CA ASP A 653 -14.32 2.42 26.81
C ASP A 653 -12.97 1.67 26.69
N LEU A 654 -12.72 1.04 25.55
CA LEU A 654 -11.47 0.30 25.32
C LEU A 654 -10.22 1.17 25.37
N TRP A 655 -10.32 2.48 25.09
CA TRP A 655 -9.16 3.38 25.04
C TRP A 655 -8.91 4.07 26.38
N SER A 656 -9.93 4.22 27.22
CA SER A 656 -9.87 4.94 28.50
C SER A 656 -8.71 4.53 29.42
N ARG A 657 -8.31 3.25 29.40
CA ARG A 657 -7.24 2.69 30.25
C ARG A 657 -5.90 2.50 29.52
N ILE A 658 -5.82 2.88 28.24
CA ILE A 658 -4.63 2.80 27.39
C ILE A 658 -4.04 4.18 27.14
N LEU A 659 -4.89 5.19 26.95
CA LEU A 659 -4.47 6.57 26.67
C LEU A 659 -3.81 7.24 27.88
N GLY A 660 -2.85 8.14 27.62
CA GLY A 660 -2.13 8.90 28.66
C GLY A 660 -0.80 8.29 29.14
N MET A 661 -0.32 7.23 28.49
CA MET A 661 0.95 6.58 28.84
C MET A 661 2.11 7.14 28.00
N GLU A 662 3.10 7.73 28.66
CA GLU A 662 4.20 8.45 27.99
C GLU A 662 5.35 7.53 27.52
N ARG A 663 5.52 6.34 28.13
CA ARG A 663 6.60 5.42 27.75
C ARG A 663 6.23 4.64 26.49
N GLU A 664 7.10 4.68 25.49
CA GLU A 664 6.95 3.97 24.20
C GLU A 664 6.75 2.44 24.34
N SER A 665 7.35 1.83 25.37
CA SER A 665 7.14 0.41 25.71
C SER A 665 5.77 0.09 26.31
N GLU A 666 4.95 1.12 26.56
CA GLU A 666 3.65 1.04 27.23
C GLU A 666 2.52 1.75 26.46
N SER A 667 2.78 2.17 25.22
CA SER A 667 1.82 2.84 24.34
C SER A 667 1.73 2.13 22.98
N LEU A 668 0.65 2.42 22.24
CA LEU A 668 0.47 2.02 20.84
C LEU A 668 0.67 3.24 19.95
N THR A 669 1.28 3.08 18.78
CA THR A 669 1.30 4.16 17.78
C THR A 669 -0.11 4.46 17.28
N MET A 670 -0.30 5.61 16.64
CA MET A 670 -1.60 5.97 16.07
C MET A 670 -2.07 4.94 15.03
N GLU A 671 -1.18 4.47 14.18
CA GLU A 671 -1.49 3.45 13.18
C GLU A 671 -1.82 2.10 13.82
N GLU A 672 -1.14 1.74 14.91
CA GLU A 672 -1.48 0.54 15.68
C GLU A 672 -2.83 0.66 16.37
N GLN A 673 -3.22 1.86 16.82
CA GLN A 673 -4.55 2.12 17.37
C GLN A 673 -5.63 1.94 16.28
N TYR A 674 -5.41 2.43 15.07
CA TYR A 674 -6.31 2.19 13.94
C TYR A 674 -6.42 0.70 13.60
N ALA A 675 -5.28 0.00 13.51
CA ALA A 675 -5.25 -1.43 13.20
C ALA A 675 -5.94 -2.28 14.27
N ASN A 676 -5.80 -1.92 15.55
CA ASN A 676 -6.48 -2.61 16.65
C ASN A 676 -7.96 -2.21 16.75
N GLY A 677 -8.35 -0.98 16.42
CA GLY A 677 -9.77 -0.58 16.33
C GLY A 677 -10.54 -1.43 15.32
N PHE A 678 -9.96 -1.68 14.15
CA PHE A 678 -10.52 -2.60 13.15
C PHE A 678 -10.60 -4.05 13.69
N LEU A 679 -9.56 -4.50 14.40
CA LEU A 679 -9.56 -5.82 15.04
C LEU A 679 -10.70 -5.97 16.07
N PHE A 680 -10.94 -4.97 16.91
CA PHE A 680 -12.01 -5.01 17.90
C PHE A 680 -13.37 -5.17 17.23
N MET A 681 -13.63 -4.42 16.15
CA MET A 681 -14.89 -4.51 15.42
C MET A 681 -15.10 -5.83 14.70
N THR A 682 -14.04 -6.50 14.24
CA THR A 682 -14.16 -7.75 13.47
C THR A 682 -14.11 -8.98 14.36
N ALA A 683 -13.14 -9.07 15.26
CA ALA A 683 -12.97 -10.23 16.14
C ALA A 683 -13.82 -10.17 17.42
N GLY A 684 -14.30 -8.99 17.82
CA GLY A 684 -15.09 -8.81 19.04
C GLY A 684 -16.60 -8.99 18.86
N THR A 685 -17.10 -9.01 17.63
CA THR A 685 -18.54 -8.99 17.31
C THR A 685 -19.02 -10.36 16.82
N GLU A 686 -18.56 -10.78 15.65
CA GLU A 686 -19.03 -11.96 14.92
C GLU A 686 -18.87 -13.24 15.75
N THR A 687 -17.75 -13.40 16.48
CA THR A 687 -17.54 -14.59 17.32
C THR A 687 -18.55 -14.70 18.45
N ILE A 688 -18.98 -13.56 19.02
CA ILE A 688 -19.98 -13.51 20.09
C ILE A 688 -21.36 -13.78 19.50
N ALA A 689 -21.69 -13.18 18.35
CA ALA A 689 -22.97 -13.39 17.67
C ALA A 689 -23.17 -14.86 17.25
N SER A 690 -22.12 -15.49 16.71
CA SER A 690 -22.10 -16.90 16.34
C SER A 690 -22.26 -17.82 17.55
N ALA A 691 -21.58 -17.54 18.67
CA ALA A 691 -21.75 -18.28 19.91
C ALA A 691 -23.17 -18.16 20.48
N LEU A 692 -23.71 -16.94 20.57
CA LEU A 692 -25.08 -16.69 21.05
C LEU A 692 -26.13 -17.37 20.17
N SER A 693 -25.93 -17.35 18.85
CA SER A 693 -26.80 -18.02 17.89
C SER A 693 -26.80 -19.53 18.09
N ALA A 694 -25.61 -20.15 18.22
CA ALA A 694 -25.49 -21.58 18.46
C ALA A 694 -26.12 -21.99 19.80
N ILE A 695 -25.81 -21.28 20.89
CA ILE A 695 -26.36 -21.56 22.22
C ILE A 695 -27.89 -21.43 22.21
N THR A 696 -28.42 -20.35 21.65
CA THR A 696 -29.87 -20.12 21.54
C THR A 696 -30.53 -21.23 20.72
N PHE A 697 -29.94 -21.61 19.59
CA PHE A 697 -30.44 -22.71 18.76
C PHE A 697 -30.51 -24.02 19.56
N TYR A 698 -29.42 -24.40 20.25
CA TYR A 698 -29.39 -25.64 21.03
C TYR A 698 -30.35 -25.63 22.22
N LEU A 699 -30.50 -24.49 22.91
CA LEU A 699 -31.47 -24.37 24.00
C LEU A 699 -32.91 -24.50 23.48
N LEU A 700 -33.24 -23.86 22.35
CA LEU A 700 -34.58 -23.97 21.75
C LEU A 700 -34.90 -25.38 21.26
N GLN A 701 -33.90 -26.13 20.77
CA GLN A 701 -34.06 -27.54 20.39
C GLN A 701 -34.18 -28.47 21.61
N ASN A 702 -33.79 -28.01 22.80
CA ASN A 702 -33.81 -28.81 24.03
C ASN A 702 -34.59 -28.08 25.16
N PRO A 703 -35.93 -28.10 25.13
CA PRO A 703 -36.78 -27.33 26.06
C PRO A 703 -36.49 -27.60 27.55
N GLN A 704 -36.05 -28.80 27.89
CA GLN A 704 -35.64 -29.17 29.26
C GLN A 704 -34.44 -28.37 29.76
N HIS A 705 -33.44 -28.14 28.91
CA HIS A 705 -32.23 -27.40 29.25
C HIS A 705 -32.51 -25.90 29.24
N LEU A 706 -33.37 -25.42 28.32
CA LEU A 706 -33.87 -24.05 28.33
C LEU A 706 -34.64 -23.72 29.61
N ASP A 707 -35.56 -24.59 30.05
CA ASP A 707 -36.30 -24.41 31.30
C ASP A 707 -35.36 -24.37 32.51
N ARG A 708 -34.33 -25.24 32.53
CA ARG A 708 -33.35 -25.30 33.61
C ARG A 708 -32.50 -24.01 33.70
N VAL A 709 -31.95 -23.52 32.60
CA VAL A 709 -31.17 -22.26 32.61
C VAL A 709 -32.07 -21.06 32.93
N THR A 710 -33.30 -21.04 32.41
CA THR A 710 -34.29 -19.99 32.71
C THR A 710 -34.61 -19.95 34.19
N LYS A 711 -34.81 -21.11 34.83
CA LYS A 711 -35.04 -21.22 36.27
C LYS A 711 -33.83 -20.76 37.07
N GLU A 712 -32.62 -21.17 36.69
CA GLU A 712 -31.39 -20.77 37.38
C GLU A 712 -31.24 -19.24 37.41
N VAL A 713 -31.45 -18.57 36.27
CA VAL A 713 -31.37 -17.11 36.16
C VAL A 713 -32.49 -16.43 36.97
N ARG A 714 -33.75 -16.83 36.76
CA ARG A 714 -34.92 -16.19 37.41
C ARG A 714 -35.02 -16.44 38.92
N LEU A 715 -34.41 -17.52 39.43
CA LEU A 715 -34.32 -17.75 40.87
C LEU A 715 -33.22 -16.91 41.53
N ARG A 716 -32.18 -16.54 40.77
CA ARG A 716 -31.04 -15.77 41.28
C ARG A 716 -31.26 -14.26 41.22
N PHE A 717 -32.00 -13.77 40.22
CA PHE A 717 -32.18 -12.35 39.94
C PHE A 717 -33.67 -12.01 39.83
N SER A 718 -34.07 -10.91 40.47
CA SER A 718 -35.47 -10.44 40.42
C SER A 718 -35.69 -9.41 39.31
N THR A 719 -34.64 -8.63 38.98
CA THR A 719 -34.65 -7.62 37.92
C THR A 719 -33.40 -7.75 37.03
N SER A 720 -33.42 -7.13 35.84
CA SER A 720 -32.24 -7.03 34.95
C SER A 720 -31.09 -6.24 35.60
N GLU A 721 -31.41 -5.22 36.40
CA GLU A 721 -30.43 -4.37 37.10
C GLU A 721 -29.56 -5.17 38.09
N ASP A 722 -30.09 -6.25 38.68
CA ASP A 722 -29.36 -7.10 39.63
C ASP A 722 -28.32 -8.02 38.93
N MET A 723 -28.35 -8.13 37.60
CA MET A 723 -27.56 -9.09 36.83
C MET A 723 -26.14 -8.59 36.55
N SER A 724 -25.30 -8.42 37.56
CA SER A 724 -23.89 -8.03 37.33
C SER A 724 -23.12 -9.10 36.53
N LEU A 725 -22.07 -8.68 35.81
CA LEU A 725 -21.24 -9.62 35.02
C LEU A 725 -20.62 -10.71 35.91
N GLU A 726 -20.22 -10.33 37.14
CA GLU A 726 -19.68 -11.26 38.14
C GLU A 726 -20.74 -12.26 38.62
N ALA A 727 -21.96 -11.79 38.88
CA ALA A 727 -23.04 -12.65 39.34
C ALA A 727 -23.48 -13.63 38.25
N LEU A 728 -23.56 -13.19 36.99
CA LEU A 728 -23.86 -14.05 35.84
C LEU A 728 -22.74 -15.07 35.57
N ALA A 729 -21.47 -14.67 35.73
CA ALA A 729 -20.33 -15.58 35.62
C ALA A 729 -20.32 -16.66 36.72
N SER A 730 -21.02 -16.43 37.84
CA SER A 730 -21.15 -17.39 38.94
C SER A 730 -22.24 -18.46 38.73
N LEU A 731 -23.09 -18.31 37.71
CA LEU A 731 -24.18 -19.25 37.43
C LEU A 731 -23.66 -20.54 36.76
N PRO A 732 -23.65 -21.68 37.48
CA PRO A 732 -22.95 -22.86 37.01
C PRO A 732 -23.59 -23.48 35.76
N TYR A 733 -24.92 -23.53 35.67
CA TYR A 733 -25.59 -24.16 34.53
C TYR A 733 -25.60 -23.25 33.29
N LEU A 734 -25.70 -21.93 33.48
CA LEU A 734 -25.48 -20.94 32.42
C LEU A 734 -24.07 -21.04 31.83
N GLN A 735 -23.02 -21.05 32.67
CA GLN A 735 -21.64 -21.21 32.21
C GLN A 735 -21.42 -22.56 31.50
N ALA A 736 -22.01 -23.63 32.03
CA ALA A 736 -21.98 -24.94 31.41
C ALA A 736 -22.62 -24.94 30.00
N SER A 737 -23.72 -24.22 29.83
CA SER A 737 -24.42 -24.08 28.55
C SER A 737 -23.59 -23.32 27.51
N ILE A 738 -22.73 -22.40 27.95
CA ILE A 738 -21.82 -21.63 27.09
C ILE A 738 -20.61 -22.45 26.63
N LEU A 739 -20.13 -23.41 27.43
CA LEU A 739 -18.86 -24.11 27.22
C LEU A 739 -18.93 -25.40 26.39
N GLU A 740 -20.12 -25.82 25.98
CA GLU A 740 -20.37 -27.14 25.40
C GLU A 740 -19.65 -27.44 24.07
N GLY A 741 -19.16 -28.68 23.86
CA GLY A 741 -18.41 -29.08 22.65
C GLY A 741 -18.28 -30.59 22.41
N GLU A 742 -17.67 -31.00 21.26
CA GLU A 742 -18.01 -32.28 20.60
C GLU A 742 -16.88 -33.32 20.30
N GLN A 743 -15.66 -33.30 20.87
CA GLN A 743 -14.64 -34.32 20.46
C GLN A 743 -13.95 -35.11 21.58
N TYR A 744 -14.07 -34.67 22.83
CA TYR A 744 -13.43 -35.29 24.00
C TYR A 744 -14.44 -35.70 25.08
N PHE A 745 -15.67 -35.84 24.64
CA PHE A 745 -16.85 -35.75 25.46
C PHE A 745 -17.77 -36.91 25.10
N LYS A 746 -18.35 -37.56 26.12
CA LYS A 746 -19.38 -38.56 25.95
C LYS A 746 -20.62 -37.90 25.36
N ASN A 747 -21.23 -38.57 24.38
CA ASN A 747 -22.31 -38.04 23.54
C ASN A 747 -21.99 -36.64 23.00
N PRO A 748 -20.93 -36.50 22.20
CA PRO A 748 -20.38 -35.19 21.86
C PRO A 748 -21.31 -34.33 21.00
N LEU A 749 -22.21 -34.94 20.23
CA LEU A 749 -23.14 -34.24 19.35
C LEU A 749 -24.45 -33.87 20.06
N GLU A 750 -24.59 -34.25 21.33
CA GLU A 750 -25.72 -33.87 22.16
C GLU A 750 -25.34 -32.67 23.03
N PHE A 751 -26.25 -31.71 23.15
CA PHE A 751 -26.09 -30.60 24.07
C PHE A 751 -26.34 -31.06 25.51
N ARG A 752 -25.27 -31.27 26.28
CA ARG A 752 -25.24 -31.81 27.65
C ARG A 752 -24.41 -30.93 28.61
N PRO A 753 -24.92 -29.75 29.03
CA PRO A 753 -24.23 -28.86 29.96
C PRO A 753 -23.79 -29.55 31.27
N GLU A 754 -24.50 -30.58 31.73
CA GLU A 754 -24.20 -31.34 32.95
C GLU A 754 -22.75 -31.85 33.01
N ARG A 755 -22.13 -32.08 31.87
CA ARG A 755 -20.70 -32.41 31.71
C ARG A 755 -19.77 -31.44 32.45
N TRP A 756 -20.06 -30.14 32.39
CA TRP A 756 -19.24 -29.09 33.03
C TRP A 756 -19.48 -28.99 34.53
N LEU A 757 -20.54 -29.61 35.02
CA LEU A 757 -20.90 -29.68 36.44
C LEU A 757 -20.31 -30.91 37.14
N ARG A 758 -19.45 -31.68 36.45
CA ARG A 758 -18.85 -32.93 36.94
C ARG A 758 -19.91 -33.97 37.32
N ASP A 759 -20.99 -34.03 36.56
CA ASP A 759 -21.97 -35.11 36.71
C ASP A 759 -21.28 -36.48 36.48
N PRO A 760 -21.51 -37.49 37.35
CA PRO A 760 -20.88 -38.80 37.24
C PRO A 760 -21.07 -39.47 35.86
N GLU A 761 -22.15 -39.15 35.13
CA GLU A 761 -22.37 -39.67 33.79
C GLU A 761 -21.23 -39.30 32.82
N PHE A 762 -20.57 -38.16 33.04
CA PHE A 762 -19.53 -37.58 32.18
C PHE A 762 -18.13 -37.59 32.82
N GLU A 763 -17.89 -38.39 33.85
CA GLU A 763 -16.59 -38.43 34.54
C GLU A 763 -15.41 -38.78 33.61
N SER A 764 -15.68 -39.52 32.53
CA SER A 764 -14.70 -39.86 31.50
C SER A 764 -14.30 -38.69 30.58
N ASP A 765 -15.00 -37.57 30.64
CA ASP A 765 -14.83 -36.46 29.71
C ASP A 765 -13.53 -35.68 29.97
N ARG A 766 -12.76 -35.44 28.91
CA ARG A 766 -11.50 -34.67 28.99
C ARG A 766 -11.77 -33.18 28.82
N LEU A 767 -12.34 -32.57 29.86
CA LEU A 767 -12.68 -31.13 29.91
C LEU A 767 -11.47 -30.22 29.64
N ASP A 768 -10.26 -30.70 29.96
CA ASP A 768 -9.00 -30.01 29.70
C ASP A 768 -8.71 -29.84 28.21
N MET A 769 -9.38 -30.56 27.33
CA MET A 769 -9.23 -30.44 25.88
C MET A 769 -10.06 -29.31 25.27
N ALA A 770 -11.06 -28.76 25.96
CA ALA A 770 -11.75 -27.56 25.49
C ALA A 770 -10.84 -26.33 25.59
N LYS A 771 -10.51 -25.75 24.44
CA LYS A 771 -9.71 -24.52 24.33
C LYS A 771 -10.35 -23.51 23.36
N PRO A 772 -11.63 -23.13 23.53
CA PRO A 772 -12.29 -22.16 22.64
C PRO A 772 -11.58 -20.80 22.58
N PHE A 773 -10.79 -20.48 23.63
CA PHE A 773 -10.00 -19.24 23.73
C PHE A 773 -8.49 -19.45 23.59
N LEU A 774 -8.06 -20.63 23.12
CA LEU A 774 -6.66 -21.05 23.03
C LEU A 774 -5.95 -21.00 24.42
N MET A 775 -4.62 -21.09 24.43
CA MET A 775 -3.81 -20.93 25.64
C MET A 775 -2.48 -20.21 25.38
N GLY A 776 -1.79 -19.84 26.46
CA GLY A 776 -0.48 -19.17 26.42
C GLY A 776 -0.51 -17.74 25.88
N PRO A 777 0.58 -17.24 25.28
CA PRO A 777 0.72 -15.83 24.94
C PRO A 777 -0.25 -15.38 23.83
N PHE A 778 -0.73 -16.30 23.00
CA PHE A 778 -1.66 -16.03 21.89
C PHE A 778 -3.13 -16.33 22.25
N ASN A 779 -3.47 -16.57 23.52
CA ASN A 779 -4.86 -16.79 23.90
C ASN A 779 -5.74 -15.55 23.68
N CYS A 780 -7.05 -15.75 23.58
CA CYS A 780 -7.99 -14.66 23.37
C CYS A 780 -7.92 -13.64 24.52
N ILE A 781 -7.65 -12.38 24.18
CA ILE A 781 -7.61 -11.29 25.16
C ILE A 781 -9.01 -10.92 25.65
N GLY A 782 -10.01 -11.05 24.78
CA GLY A 782 -11.43 -10.82 25.06
C GLY A 782 -12.13 -11.99 25.77
N LYS A 783 -11.42 -13.04 26.21
CA LYS A 783 -12.03 -14.17 26.94
C LYS A 783 -12.84 -13.72 28.16
N VAL A 784 -12.39 -12.67 28.83
CA VAL A 784 -13.09 -12.13 30.00
C VAL A 784 -14.44 -11.50 29.65
N TRP A 785 -14.62 -11.08 28.39
CA TRP A 785 -15.90 -10.60 27.87
C TRP A 785 -16.83 -11.76 27.52
N THR A 786 -16.33 -12.90 27.06
CA THR A 786 -17.20 -14.05 26.78
C THR A 786 -17.88 -14.67 28.01
N SER A 787 -17.42 -14.37 29.23
CA SER A 787 -18.17 -14.66 30.47
C SER A 787 -19.11 -13.54 30.91
N GLY A 788 -18.97 -12.32 30.37
CA GLY A 788 -19.76 -11.14 30.70
C GLY A 788 -20.91 -10.90 29.71
N PRO A 789 -20.72 -10.14 28.61
CA PRO A 789 -21.74 -9.90 27.58
C PRO A 789 -22.49 -11.13 27.08
N LEU A 790 -21.82 -12.29 26.93
CA LEU A 790 -22.47 -13.54 26.54
C LEU A 790 -23.46 -14.01 27.62
N SER A 791 -23.06 -13.97 28.89
CA SER A 791 -23.94 -14.30 30.01
C SER A 791 -25.01 -13.23 30.25
N SER A 792 -24.74 -11.96 29.95
CA SER A 792 -25.68 -10.84 30.13
C SER A 792 -26.69 -10.69 28.99
N THR A 793 -26.37 -11.20 27.79
CA THR A 793 -27.32 -11.23 26.67
C THR A 793 -28.15 -12.51 26.71
N LEU A 794 -27.60 -13.60 27.26
CA LEU A 794 -28.25 -14.91 27.36
C LEU A 794 -29.09 -15.06 28.63
N GLY A 795 -28.59 -14.57 29.77
CA GLY A 795 -29.35 -14.47 31.03
C GLY A 795 -30.24 -13.25 30.99
#